data_AF-A0A3D4HCY3-F1
#
_entry.id   AF-A0A3D4HCY3-F1
#
_cell.length_a   1.000
_cell.length_b   1.000
_cell.length_c   1.000
_cell.angle_alpha   90.00
_cell.angle_beta   90.00
_cell.angle_gamma   90.00
#
_symmetry.space_group_name_H-M   'P 1'
#
loop_
_entity.id
_entity.type
_entity.pdbx_description
1 polymer ?
#
loop_
_entity_poly.entity_id
_entity_poly.type
_entity_poly.pdbx_seq_one_letter_code
_entity_poly.pdbx_strand_id
1 'polypeptide(L)'
;MTYPSRPLVDAPKVAGASINQLLDNLTEHEYRTRYRTRRELRGHPADEVIPAVKKWVRGLDKNDPKYGRHILEGLWATWGQNQVDRDLLELCLNFDEHAVRAGAARVLRYTHSQVPNGQALFLKAAGDEHPRVRLEAVVAASWLDNDDGAEIALEGLKHPVTKWMGRAYESVLITLDDDIRALNDAGKIALNDNPAARSYLAGSLELYDKNVKEVRLPQMNLSKENLDLYKLGEEVYNRDAHCATCHGEDGKGAIPNIYPPLSNNECVMGDDERLIKIALKGLWGPIEVNGKTYDPSTGVPPMTGFAGMLTDDEIAGVLTYVRLNFGDKKALTRPIKPSMVARVREETKDRTNFYMVDEILKEHPFPESRADVTGVKQWQDYPGTEGIGKGKKVVLISGDEEYRSEEALSQLGKILSQRHGFNATVLYAQHSGTPGIIDPNHVNDIPGLDALRDADLMVIATRFRDLPNAQMKEIEDYLKSGKPVVGLRTATHAFNIADKDSKYAHWSFDYDGEKKAWKNGFGELVLGTTWVSHHGWHKYESTRGILTGSHEIHNGIGEGDIWGPTDVYGVTLPLPGDSEPVVLGQVVAGMGKLHPPIGPGPYDKVPSYGKKEAFHKNDPMMPIAWTKSYQIPGGKKGRVFTSTMGSSNDLEAEGTRRMIVNGMLWAAGLPVPKGGANVDLVGDFQPTMYGFQREEGYWQKKKLKVSDFDL
;
A
#
# COMPACT_ATOMS: atom_id res chain seq x y z
N MET A 1 19.75 1.16 -18.65
CA MET A 1 19.44 1.79 -19.95
C MET A 1 20.72 2.37 -20.53
N THR A 2 21.12 1.96 -21.73
CA THR A 2 22.20 2.61 -22.50
C THR A 2 21.57 3.36 -23.67
N TYR A 3 22.11 4.54 -24.00
CA TYR A 3 21.61 5.40 -25.09
C TYR A 3 22.70 5.47 -26.17
N PRO A 4 22.38 5.28 -27.47
CA PRO A 4 23.39 5.14 -28.54
C PRO A 4 24.38 6.30 -28.69
N SER A 5 24.02 7.49 -28.20
CA SER A 5 24.85 8.70 -28.29
C SER A 5 25.78 8.91 -27.09
N ARG A 6 25.82 7.99 -26.11
CA ARG A 6 26.72 8.09 -24.95
C ARG A 6 27.84 7.06 -25.07
N PRO A 7 29.12 7.48 -25.03
CA PRO A 7 30.22 6.53 -25.02
C PRO A 7 30.09 5.58 -23.82
N LEU A 8 30.54 4.34 -24.01
CA LEU A 8 30.63 3.37 -22.93
C LEU A 8 31.59 3.91 -21.86
N VAL A 9 31.23 3.70 -20.59
CA VAL A 9 32.15 3.95 -19.49
C VAL A 9 33.19 2.84 -19.50
N ASP A 10 34.46 3.21 -19.63
CA ASP A 10 35.56 2.28 -19.48
C ASP A 10 35.68 1.85 -18.01
N ALA A 11 35.71 0.55 -17.77
CA ALA A 11 35.79 0.02 -16.42
C ALA A 11 37.16 0.34 -15.79
N PRO A 12 37.22 1.17 -14.72
CA PRO A 12 38.48 1.53 -14.11
C PRO A 12 39.09 0.33 -13.38
N LYS A 13 40.42 0.20 -13.45
CA LYS A 13 41.14 -0.84 -12.72
C LYS A 13 41.14 -0.51 -11.23
N VAL A 14 40.57 -1.40 -10.42
CA VAL A 14 40.54 -1.27 -8.95
C VAL A 14 41.42 -2.33 -8.29
N ALA A 15 41.10 -3.62 -8.47
CA ALA A 15 41.88 -4.69 -7.87
C ALA A 15 43.33 -4.70 -8.39
N GLY A 16 44.30 -4.63 -7.47
CA GLY A 16 45.73 -4.61 -7.81
C GLY A 16 46.15 -3.36 -8.60
N ALA A 17 45.41 -2.26 -8.47
CA ALA A 17 45.84 -0.95 -8.95
C ALA A 17 46.86 -0.33 -7.97
N SER A 18 47.70 0.59 -8.47
CA SER A 18 48.58 1.37 -7.58
C SER A 18 47.79 2.39 -6.77
N ILE A 19 48.33 2.82 -5.62
CA ILE A 19 47.68 3.85 -4.77
C ILE A 19 47.35 5.12 -5.58
N ASN A 20 48.24 5.59 -6.45
CA ASN A 20 47.97 6.78 -7.27
C ASN A 20 46.79 6.56 -8.24
N GLN A 21 46.72 5.40 -8.90
CA GLN A 21 45.59 5.06 -9.78
C GLN A 21 44.28 4.95 -9.00
N LEU A 22 44.33 4.41 -7.78
CA LEU A 22 43.17 4.38 -6.90
C LEU A 22 42.73 5.80 -6.51
N LEU A 23 43.66 6.69 -6.18
CA LEU A 23 43.32 8.08 -5.86
C LEU A 23 42.70 8.81 -7.07
N ASP A 24 43.19 8.55 -8.29
CA ASP A 24 42.58 9.09 -9.52
C ASP A 24 41.15 8.57 -9.72
N ASN A 25 40.91 7.28 -9.45
CA ASN A 25 39.57 6.69 -9.50
C ASN A 25 38.58 7.35 -8.51
N LEU A 26 39.04 8.06 -7.47
CA LEU A 26 38.15 8.81 -6.57
C LEU A 26 37.57 10.07 -7.23
N THR A 27 38.06 10.48 -8.40
CA THR A 27 37.46 11.60 -9.15
C THR A 27 36.27 11.18 -10.01
N GLU A 28 36.12 9.88 -10.27
CA GLU A 28 35.09 9.33 -11.14
C GLU A 28 33.67 9.73 -10.74
N HIS A 29 32.74 9.75 -11.70
CA HIS A 29 31.38 10.18 -11.42
C HIS A 29 30.53 9.07 -10.78
N GLU A 30 30.84 7.81 -11.03
CA GLU A 30 30.15 6.63 -10.53
C GLU A 30 30.47 6.36 -9.05
N TYR A 31 29.42 6.34 -8.24
CA TYR A 31 29.54 5.99 -6.82
C TYR A 31 30.17 4.60 -6.61
N ARG A 32 29.79 3.60 -7.43
CA ARG A 32 30.27 2.21 -7.30
C ARG A 32 31.79 2.11 -7.50
N THR A 33 32.35 2.86 -8.45
CA THR A 33 33.80 2.94 -8.67
C THR A 33 34.48 3.49 -7.42
N ARG A 34 34.10 4.70 -6.98
CA ARG A 34 34.72 5.34 -5.81
C ARG A 34 34.60 4.49 -4.55
N TYR A 35 33.45 3.82 -4.35
CA TYR A 35 33.24 2.90 -3.23
C TYR A 35 34.22 1.71 -3.25
N ARG A 36 34.37 1.04 -4.39
CA ARG A 36 35.31 -0.08 -4.54
C ARG A 36 36.76 0.38 -4.38
N THR A 37 37.09 1.55 -4.91
CA THR A 37 38.39 2.20 -4.74
C THR A 37 38.71 2.48 -3.27
N ARG A 38 37.79 3.07 -2.50
CA ARG A 38 37.99 3.28 -1.06
C ARG A 38 38.19 1.96 -0.32
N ARG A 39 37.46 0.91 -0.69
CA ARG A 39 37.62 -0.43 -0.11
C ARG A 39 39.00 -1.02 -0.43
N GLU A 40 39.49 -0.88 -1.66
CA GLU A 40 40.84 -1.32 -2.04
C GLU A 40 41.90 -0.55 -1.27
N LEU A 41 41.80 0.79 -1.20
CA LEU A 41 42.73 1.64 -0.44
C LEU A 41 42.87 1.20 1.03
N ARG A 42 41.79 0.74 1.67
CA ARG A 42 41.82 0.20 3.06
C ARG A 42 42.68 -1.06 3.22
N GLY A 43 42.93 -1.79 2.13
CA GLY A 43 43.81 -2.96 2.11
C GLY A 43 45.31 -2.62 2.02
N HIS A 44 45.66 -1.35 1.76
CA HIS A 44 47.05 -0.89 1.68
C HIS A 44 47.56 -0.32 3.02
N PRO A 45 48.88 -0.32 3.26
CA PRO A 45 49.47 0.25 4.48
C PRO A 45 49.15 1.75 4.68
N ALA A 46 48.77 2.11 5.91
CA ALA A 46 48.37 3.48 6.24
C ALA A 46 49.50 4.52 6.05
N ASP A 47 50.75 4.12 6.31
CA ASP A 47 51.96 4.93 6.13
C ASP A 47 52.31 5.19 4.65
N GLU A 48 51.75 4.43 3.72
CA GLU A 48 51.79 4.71 2.29
C GLU A 48 50.58 5.52 1.82
N VAL A 49 49.37 5.14 2.27
CA VAL A 49 48.11 5.74 1.81
C VAL A 49 47.95 7.18 2.28
N ILE A 50 48.20 7.47 3.55
CA ILE A 50 47.93 8.82 4.11
C ILE A 50 48.81 9.89 3.46
N PRO A 51 50.14 9.71 3.31
CA PRO A 51 50.96 10.69 2.59
C PRO A 51 50.55 10.84 1.12
N ALA A 52 50.16 9.75 0.47
CA ALA A 52 49.68 9.78 -0.91
C ALA A 52 48.37 10.56 -1.05
N VAL A 53 47.40 10.35 -0.14
CA VAL A 53 46.15 11.11 -0.09
C VAL A 53 46.43 12.60 0.13
N LYS A 54 47.29 12.96 1.10
CA LYS A 54 47.64 14.37 1.36
C LYS A 54 48.31 15.02 0.14
N LYS A 55 49.19 14.29 -0.56
CA LYS A 55 49.81 14.77 -1.80
C LYS A 55 48.78 14.94 -2.91
N TRP A 56 47.89 13.98 -3.10
CA TRP A 56 46.82 14.01 -4.10
C TRP A 56 45.87 15.19 -3.86
N VAL A 57 45.39 15.38 -2.62
CA VAL A 57 44.50 16.50 -2.26
C VAL A 57 45.15 17.85 -2.55
N ARG A 58 46.46 18.02 -2.29
CA ARG A 58 47.19 19.26 -2.61
C ARG A 58 47.28 19.54 -4.11
N GLY A 59 47.21 18.49 -4.94
CA GLY A 59 47.29 18.59 -6.40
C GLY A 59 45.93 18.76 -7.10
N LEU A 60 44.82 18.69 -6.37
CA LEU A 60 43.48 18.87 -6.94
C LEU A 60 43.26 20.31 -7.45
N ASP A 61 42.56 20.44 -8.58
CA ASP A 61 42.14 21.74 -9.09
C ASP A 61 41.05 22.34 -8.20
N LYS A 62 41.37 23.49 -7.59
CA LYS A 62 40.44 24.22 -6.70
C LYS A 62 39.28 24.85 -7.45
N ASN A 63 39.40 25.03 -8.77
CA ASN A 63 38.34 25.59 -9.61
C ASN A 63 37.40 24.51 -10.15
N ASP A 64 37.69 23.22 -9.94
CA ASP A 64 36.78 22.15 -10.33
C ASP A 64 35.47 22.30 -9.53
N PRO A 65 34.29 22.36 -10.19
CA PRO A 65 33.01 22.40 -9.48
C PRO A 65 32.76 21.21 -8.55
N LYS A 66 33.54 20.13 -8.65
CA LYS A 66 33.51 18.95 -7.77
C LYS A 66 34.63 18.93 -6.74
N TYR A 67 35.43 19.99 -6.62
CA TYR A 67 36.55 20.08 -5.67
C TYR A 67 36.15 19.66 -4.25
N GLY A 68 35.02 20.17 -3.75
CA GLY A 68 34.46 19.82 -2.44
C GLY A 68 34.24 18.31 -2.23
N ARG A 69 33.77 17.62 -3.28
CA ARG A 69 33.61 16.16 -3.26
C ARG A 69 34.96 15.45 -3.23
N HIS A 70 35.94 15.94 -3.99
CA HIS A 70 37.27 15.31 -4.05
C HIS A 70 38.02 15.41 -2.73
N ILE A 71 37.96 16.56 -2.04
CA ILE A 71 38.55 16.69 -0.70
C ILE A 71 37.84 15.79 0.33
N LEU A 72 36.50 15.63 0.22
CA LEU A 72 35.74 14.73 1.08
C LEU A 72 36.11 13.25 0.84
N GLU A 73 36.34 12.86 -0.41
CA GLU A 73 36.85 11.54 -0.76
C GLU A 73 38.24 11.29 -0.14
N GLY A 74 39.10 12.32 -0.12
CA GLY A 74 40.38 12.29 0.60
C GLY A 74 40.18 12.09 2.12
N LEU A 75 39.27 12.85 2.74
CA LEU A 75 38.93 12.68 4.15
C LEU A 75 38.46 11.24 4.44
N TRP A 76 37.56 10.69 3.63
CA TRP A 76 37.09 9.30 3.79
C TRP A 76 38.17 8.24 3.56
N ALA A 77 39.14 8.50 2.67
CA ALA A 77 40.28 7.62 2.48
C ALA A 77 41.17 7.56 3.73
N THR A 78 41.45 8.70 4.36
CA THR A 78 42.22 8.74 5.63
C THR A 78 41.46 8.13 6.79
N TRP A 79 40.15 8.40 6.90
CA TRP A 79 39.29 7.73 7.90
C TRP A 79 39.26 6.21 7.69
N GLY A 80 39.25 5.74 6.44
CA GLY A 80 39.35 4.31 6.12
C GLY A 80 40.60 3.62 6.66
N GLN A 81 41.69 4.37 6.91
CA GLN A 81 42.92 3.87 7.52
C GLN A 81 42.89 3.87 9.05
N ASN A 82 41.74 4.19 9.66
CA ASN A 82 41.59 4.42 11.10
C ASN A 82 42.57 5.50 11.65
N GLN A 83 42.95 6.45 10.78
CA GLN A 83 43.84 7.56 11.09
C GLN A 83 43.34 8.80 10.33
N VAL A 84 42.22 9.35 10.80
CA VAL A 84 41.58 10.50 10.15
C VAL A 84 42.54 11.70 10.09
N ASP A 85 42.65 12.33 8.92
CA ASP A 85 43.45 13.54 8.79
C ASP A 85 42.66 14.76 9.29
N ARG A 86 43.21 15.42 10.31
CA ARG A 86 42.56 16.54 11.01
C ARG A 86 42.44 17.78 10.14
N ASP A 87 43.49 18.10 9.38
CA ASP A 87 43.50 19.26 8.49
C ASP A 87 42.41 19.11 7.41
N LEU A 88 42.25 17.90 6.86
CA LEU A 88 41.19 17.60 5.91
C LEU A 88 39.79 17.64 6.54
N LEU A 89 39.65 17.15 7.78
CA LEU A 89 38.37 17.18 8.49
C LEU A 89 37.92 18.63 8.73
N GLU A 90 38.82 19.48 9.24
CA GLU A 90 38.55 20.89 9.45
C GLU A 90 38.31 21.64 8.14
N LEU A 91 39.08 21.35 7.10
CA LEU A 91 38.86 21.91 5.76
C LEU A 91 37.45 21.57 5.26
N CYS A 92 37.01 20.32 5.39
CA CYS A 92 35.69 19.90 4.95
C CYS A 92 34.57 20.49 5.80
N LEU A 93 34.75 20.63 7.12
CA LEU A 93 33.78 21.28 8.02
C LEU A 93 33.64 22.80 7.78
N ASN A 94 34.64 23.42 7.13
CA ASN A 94 34.62 24.84 6.77
C ASN A 94 34.24 25.10 5.30
N PHE A 95 33.94 24.05 4.52
CA PHE A 95 33.72 24.20 3.09
C PHE A 95 32.35 24.85 2.80
N ASP A 96 32.24 25.67 1.75
CA ASP A 96 31.02 26.42 1.43
C ASP A 96 29.81 25.51 1.12
N GLU A 97 30.06 24.34 0.50
CA GLU A 97 29.03 23.37 0.17
C GLU A 97 28.60 22.55 1.41
N HIS A 98 27.34 22.67 1.80
CA HIS A 98 26.77 21.97 2.96
C HIS A 98 26.88 20.43 2.87
N ALA A 99 26.90 19.85 1.66
CA ALA A 99 27.04 18.40 1.50
C ALA A 99 28.42 17.90 1.95
N VAL A 100 29.46 18.73 1.77
CA VAL A 100 30.82 18.45 2.22
C VAL A 100 30.91 18.54 3.74
N ARG A 101 30.35 19.61 4.33
CA ARG A 101 30.28 19.79 5.78
C ARG A 101 29.52 18.66 6.46
N ALA A 102 28.38 18.23 5.90
CA ALA A 102 27.60 17.10 6.43
C ALA A 102 28.38 15.77 6.37
N GLY A 103 29.08 15.52 5.26
CA GLY A 103 29.95 14.36 5.12
C GLY A 103 31.09 14.34 6.14
N ALA A 104 31.63 15.51 6.48
CA ALA A 104 32.67 15.68 7.50
C ALA A 104 32.13 15.51 8.93
N ALA A 105 30.96 16.07 9.24
CA ALA A 105 30.27 15.86 10.53
C ALA A 105 29.99 14.37 10.80
N ARG A 106 29.64 13.61 9.74
CA ARG A 106 29.50 12.16 9.83
C ARG A 106 30.82 11.46 10.16
N VAL A 107 31.93 11.89 9.59
CA VAL A 107 33.25 11.32 9.93
C VAL A 107 33.56 11.59 11.40
N LEU A 108 33.36 12.83 11.85
CA LEU A 108 33.58 13.25 13.22
C LEU A 108 32.81 12.38 14.23
N ARG A 109 31.58 11.94 13.93
CA ARG A 109 30.83 10.95 14.73
C ARG A 109 31.65 9.73 15.13
N TYR A 110 32.40 9.17 14.19
CA TYR A 110 33.15 7.93 14.41
C TYR A 110 34.58 8.17 14.90
N THR A 111 35.06 9.41 14.85
CA THR A 111 36.46 9.74 15.13
C THR A 111 36.63 10.78 16.24
N HIS A 112 35.56 11.20 16.92
CA HIS A 112 35.59 12.30 17.88
C HIS A 112 36.69 12.12 18.95
N SER A 113 36.89 10.90 19.45
CA SER A 113 37.90 10.59 20.46
C SER A 113 39.34 10.68 19.94
N GLN A 114 39.54 10.63 18.62
CA GLN A 114 40.83 10.75 17.94
C GLN A 114 41.16 12.20 17.54
N VAL A 115 40.16 13.09 17.61
CA VAL A 115 40.24 14.49 17.15
C VAL A 115 40.19 15.42 18.37
N PRO A 116 41.30 16.12 18.72
CA PRO A 116 41.29 17.16 19.74
C PRO A 116 40.25 18.21 19.39
N ASN A 117 39.57 18.75 20.40
CA ASN A 117 38.47 19.70 20.24
C ASN A 117 37.25 19.13 19.47
N GLY A 118 37.07 17.81 19.43
CA GLY A 118 35.95 17.16 18.74
C GLY A 118 34.57 17.70 19.14
N GLN A 119 34.35 18.01 20.43
CA GLN A 119 33.12 18.64 20.92
C GLN A 119 32.89 20.01 20.28
N ALA A 120 33.91 20.87 20.21
CA ALA A 120 33.80 22.19 19.59
C ALA A 120 33.46 22.09 18.09
N LEU A 121 34.01 21.07 17.40
CA LEU A 121 33.67 20.80 16.00
C LEU A 121 32.23 20.30 15.83
N PHE A 122 31.70 19.51 16.78
CA PHE A 122 30.29 19.12 16.77
C PHE A 122 29.36 20.28 17.07
N LEU A 123 29.67 21.11 18.07
CA LEU A 123 28.88 22.30 18.38
C LEU A 123 28.79 23.22 17.16
N LYS A 124 29.91 23.42 16.45
CA LYS A 124 29.92 24.14 15.17
C LYS A 124 29.00 23.50 14.13
N ALA A 125 29.05 22.17 13.96
CA ALA A 125 28.19 21.46 13.01
C ALA A 125 26.70 21.49 13.41
N ALA A 126 26.41 21.50 14.71
CA ALA A 126 25.06 21.64 15.25
C ALA A 126 24.50 23.06 15.05
N GLY A 127 25.35 24.09 15.11
CA GLY A 127 25.02 25.48 14.79
C GLY A 127 25.08 25.84 13.29
N ASP A 128 25.21 24.86 12.39
CA ASP A 128 25.30 25.13 10.95
C ASP A 128 23.96 25.66 10.39
N GLU A 129 24.01 26.62 9.47
CA GLU A 129 22.80 27.16 8.82
C GLU A 129 21.99 26.09 8.06
N HIS A 130 22.67 25.07 7.53
CA HIS A 130 22.04 24.04 6.70
C HIS A 130 21.56 22.83 7.54
N PRO A 131 20.27 22.45 7.46
CA PRO A 131 19.68 21.42 8.33
C PRO A 131 20.32 20.03 8.20
N ARG A 132 20.87 19.68 7.04
CA ARG A 132 21.57 18.39 6.84
C ARG A 132 22.83 18.27 7.70
N VAL A 133 23.57 19.36 7.88
CA VAL A 133 24.81 19.36 8.68
C VAL A 133 24.44 19.22 10.16
N ARG A 134 23.45 20.01 10.61
CA ARG A 134 22.89 19.91 11.96
C ARG A 134 22.39 18.51 12.29
N LEU A 135 21.69 17.86 11.35
CA LEU A 135 21.16 16.52 11.54
C LEU A 135 22.27 15.50 11.82
N GLU A 136 23.40 15.56 11.10
CA GLU A 136 24.52 14.64 11.34
C GLU A 136 25.14 14.88 12.73
N ALA A 137 25.27 16.14 13.17
CA ALA A 137 25.78 16.47 14.51
C ALA A 137 24.83 16.04 15.64
N VAL A 138 23.53 16.31 15.50
CA VAL A 138 22.50 15.95 16.48
C VAL A 138 22.35 14.44 16.63
N VAL A 139 22.42 13.69 15.52
CA VAL A 139 22.41 12.21 15.58
C VAL A 139 23.70 11.67 16.21
N ALA A 140 24.83 12.35 16.04
CA ALA A 140 26.08 11.98 16.72
C ALA A 140 26.02 12.25 18.23
N ALA A 141 25.28 13.26 18.66
CA ALA A 141 25.15 13.64 20.07
C ALA A 141 24.60 12.50 20.95
N SER A 142 23.63 11.72 20.45
CA SER A 142 23.09 10.58 21.21
C SER A 142 24.05 9.41 21.40
N TRP A 143 25.23 9.44 20.77
CA TRP A 143 26.28 8.43 20.97
C TRP A 143 27.25 8.82 22.07
N LEU A 144 27.24 10.09 22.52
CA LEU A 144 28.07 10.57 23.62
C LEU A 144 27.42 10.28 24.97
N ASP A 145 26.08 10.34 25.05
CA ASP A 145 25.26 9.97 26.22
C ASP A 145 25.78 10.60 27.53
N ASN A 146 25.99 11.92 27.48
CA ASN A 146 26.59 12.74 28.54
C ASN A 146 26.28 14.24 28.33
N ASP A 147 26.80 15.09 29.22
CA ASP A 147 26.71 16.57 29.15
C ASP A 147 27.09 17.13 27.76
N ASP A 148 28.15 16.62 27.11
CA ASP A 148 28.59 17.10 25.80
C ASP A 148 27.55 16.80 24.71
N GLY A 149 26.95 15.61 24.75
CA GLY A 149 25.85 15.22 23.87
C GLY A 149 24.64 16.13 24.06
N ALA A 150 24.26 16.40 25.30
CA ALA A 150 23.17 17.31 25.62
C ALA A 150 23.43 18.72 25.07
N GLU A 151 24.63 19.27 25.25
CA GLU A 151 25.00 20.59 24.70
C GLU A 151 24.90 20.64 23.17
N ILE A 152 25.39 19.61 22.47
CA ILE A 152 25.32 19.53 21.00
C ILE A 152 23.86 19.47 20.52
N ALA A 153 23.01 18.68 21.17
CA ALA A 153 21.59 18.59 20.82
C ALA A 153 20.87 19.93 21.03
N LEU A 154 21.15 20.61 22.15
CA LEU A 154 20.58 21.92 22.47
C LEU A 154 21.07 23.01 21.52
N GLU A 155 22.35 23.01 21.13
CA GLU A 155 22.90 23.95 20.14
C GLU A 155 22.14 23.86 18.82
N GLY A 156 21.84 22.65 18.35
CA GLY A 156 21.04 22.45 17.14
C GLY A 156 19.62 22.99 17.22
N LEU A 157 19.01 23.03 18.43
CA LEU A 157 17.67 23.58 18.67
C LEU A 157 17.60 25.11 18.58
N LYS A 158 18.74 25.81 18.54
CA LYS A 158 18.78 27.26 18.25
C LYS A 158 18.30 27.58 16.83
N HIS A 159 18.23 26.58 15.95
CA HIS A 159 17.75 26.70 14.58
C HIS A 159 16.43 25.94 14.36
N PRO A 160 15.62 26.33 13.35
CA PRO A 160 14.39 25.60 13.01
C PRO A 160 14.63 24.11 12.74
N VAL A 161 13.82 23.27 13.40
CA VAL A 161 13.75 21.84 13.15
C VAL A 161 12.88 21.61 11.92
N THR A 162 13.46 21.02 10.88
CA THR A 162 12.71 20.72 9.65
C THR A 162 11.92 19.41 9.80
N LYS A 163 10.94 19.19 8.91
CA LYS A 163 10.13 17.95 8.88
C LYS A 163 10.95 16.66 8.84
N TRP A 164 12.18 16.69 8.34
CA TRP A 164 13.07 15.53 8.25
C TRP A 164 13.91 15.29 9.52
N MET A 165 13.97 16.28 10.42
CA MET A 165 14.77 16.24 11.64
C MET A 165 13.95 15.93 12.88
N GLY A 166 12.63 16.18 12.86
CA GLY A 166 11.78 16.12 14.05
C GLY A 166 11.84 14.79 14.82
N ARG A 167 11.79 13.65 14.11
CA ARG A 167 11.92 12.32 14.73
C ARG A 167 13.31 12.04 15.29
N ALA A 168 14.36 12.46 14.58
CA ALA A 168 15.72 12.32 15.09
C ALA A 168 15.91 13.12 16.38
N TYR A 169 15.41 14.36 16.42
CA TYR A 169 15.41 15.17 17.64
C TYR A 169 14.59 14.55 18.76
N GLU A 170 13.41 14.02 18.48
CA GLU A 170 12.59 13.36 19.50
C GLU A 170 13.35 12.21 20.15
N SER A 171 13.96 11.33 19.36
CA SER A 171 14.78 10.24 19.89
C SER A 171 16.01 10.74 20.66
N VAL A 172 16.75 11.71 20.11
CA VAL A 172 17.96 12.25 20.74
C VAL A 172 17.63 12.95 22.06
N LEU A 173 16.57 13.74 22.11
CA LEU A 173 16.12 14.42 23.33
C LEU A 173 15.56 13.46 24.37
N ILE A 174 14.96 12.33 23.95
CA ILE A 174 14.58 11.27 24.90
C ILE A 174 15.82 10.61 25.49
N THR A 175 16.82 10.30 24.66
CA THR A 175 18.07 9.68 25.13
C THR A 175 18.81 10.58 26.12
N LEU A 176 18.88 11.88 25.84
CA LEU A 176 19.66 12.85 26.62
C LEU A 176 18.82 13.65 27.66
N ASP A 177 17.58 13.22 27.97
CA ASP A 177 16.69 13.99 28.85
C ASP A 177 17.29 14.18 30.26
N ASP A 178 17.89 13.11 30.81
CA ASP A 178 18.52 13.15 32.13
C ASP A 178 19.71 14.13 32.16
N ASP A 179 20.57 14.11 31.14
CA ASP A 179 21.71 15.03 31.00
C ASP A 179 21.25 16.48 30.81
N ILE A 180 20.25 16.72 29.95
CA ILE A 180 19.70 18.05 29.71
C ILE A 180 19.09 18.62 30.99
N ARG A 181 18.39 17.81 31.79
CA ARG A 181 17.83 18.24 33.08
C ARG A 181 18.93 18.53 34.10
N ALA A 182 19.96 17.69 34.17
CA ALA A 182 21.10 17.93 35.05
C ALA A 182 21.82 19.25 34.72
N LEU A 183 22.03 19.55 33.43
CA LEU A 183 22.59 20.82 32.98
C LEU A 183 21.67 22.01 33.32
N ASN A 184 20.35 21.86 33.18
CA ASN A 184 19.38 22.89 33.54
C ASN A 184 19.41 23.20 35.03
N ASP A 185 19.38 22.17 35.88
CA ASP A 185 19.36 22.30 37.34
C ASP A 185 20.67 22.90 37.88
N ALA A 186 21.78 22.63 37.20
CA ALA A 186 23.08 23.25 37.46
C ALA A 186 23.19 24.70 36.95
N GLY A 187 22.17 25.22 36.26
CA GLY A 187 22.16 26.58 35.69
C GLY A 187 23.13 26.76 34.51
N LYS A 188 23.49 25.67 33.82
CA LYS A 188 24.47 25.67 32.72
C LYS A 188 23.83 25.88 31.33
N ILE A 189 22.50 25.85 31.21
CA ILE A 189 21.81 26.06 29.93
C ILE A 189 21.41 27.52 29.76
N ALA A 190 21.86 28.13 28.65
CA ALA A 190 21.37 29.43 28.20
C ALA A 190 19.99 29.26 27.51
N LEU A 191 18.91 29.58 28.23
CA LEU A 191 17.53 29.46 27.71
C LEU A 191 17.02 30.74 27.02
N ASN A 192 17.76 31.85 27.11
CA ASN A 192 17.31 33.15 26.57
C ASN A 192 17.42 33.22 25.05
N ASP A 193 18.46 32.63 24.48
CA ASP A 193 18.73 32.53 23.05
C ASP A 193 18.22 31.22 22.43
N ASN A 194 17.62 30.33 23.24
CA ASN A 194 17.13 29.02 22.79
C ASN A 194 15.66 28.77 23.23
N PRO A 195 14.68 29.39 22.55
CA PRO A 195 13.26 29.22 22.89
C PRO A 195 12.78 27.77 22.71
N ALA A 196 13.36 27.00 21.79
CA ALA A 196 13.00 25.61 21.57
C ALA A 196 13.43 24.72 22.76
N ALA A 197 14.64 24.90 23.29
CA ALA A 197 15.09 24.22 24.50
C ALA A 197 14.19 24.56 25.71
N ARG A 198 13.76 25.82 25.83
CA ARG A 198 12.80 26.24 26.87
C ARG A 198 11.47 25.50 26.72
N SER A 199 10.91 25.43 25.51
CA SER A 199 9.68 24.70 25.25
C SER A 199 9.82 23.21 25.55
N TYR A 200 10.99 22.61 25.29
CA TYR A 200 11.26 21.20 25.58
C TYR A 200 11.26 20.93 27.08
N LEU A 201 11.99 21.70 27.87
CA LEU A 201 12.01 21.58 29.34
C LEU A 201 10.62 21.81 29.95
N ALA A 202 9.79 22.64 29.32
CA ALA A 202 8.40 22.88 29.71
C ALA A 202 7.41 21.80 29.20
N GLY A 203 7.87 20.78 28.46
CA GLY A 203 7.02 19.72 27.90
C GLY A 203 6.09 20.18 26.75
N SER A 204 6.38 21.32 26.15
CA SER A 204 5.54 21.99 25.13
C SER A 204 6.18 22.07 23.74
N LEU A 205 7.39 21.52 23.56
CA LEU A 205 8.06 21.54 22.25
C LEU A 205 7.36 20.62 21.25
N GLU A 206 6.90 21.20 20.14
CA GLU A 206 6.43 20.48 18.97
C GLU A 206 7.54 20.40 17.91
N LEU A 207 8.09 19.21 17.69
CA LEU A 207 9.22 18.97 16.78
C LEU A 207 8.78 18.71 15.32
N TYR A 208 7.52 18.34 15.11
CA TYR A 208 6.93 18.03 13.81
C TYR A 208 5.40 18.04 13.90
N ASP A 209 4.72 18.24 12.77
CA ASP A 209 3.26 18.10 12.69
C ASP A 209 2.86 16.64 12.89
N LYS A 210 2.32 16.34 14.08
CA LYS A 210 1.81 15.01 14.45
C LYS A 210 0.63 14.56 13.56
N ASN A 211 0.04 15.47 12.77
CA ASN A 211 -1.06 15.19 11.84
C ASN A 211 -0.58 14.78 10.44
N VAL A 212 0.72 14.89 10.14
CA VAL A 212 1.29 14.25 8.95
C VAL A 212 1.31 12.75 9.23
N LYS A 213 0.41 12.01 8.57
CA LYS A 213 0.37 10.54 8.64
C LYS A 213 1.76 9.98 8.35
N GLU A 214 2.35 9.38 9.37
CA GLU A 214 3.59 8.64 9.22
C GLU A 214 3.43 7.49 8.23
N VAL A 215 4.48 7.29 7.42
CA VAL A 215 4.85 5.94 7.01
C VAL A 215 5.61 5.35 8.20
N ARG A 216 4.89 4.77 9.17
CA ARG A 216 5.53 3.89 10.15
C ARG A 216 6.03 2.67 9.38
N LEU A 217 7.34 2.42 9.39
CA LEU A 217 7.81 1.08 9.07
C LEU A 217 7.18 0.15 10.11
N PRO A 218 6.41 -0.87 9.69
CA PRO A 218 5.71 -1.74 10.62
C PRO A 218 6.74 -2.39 11.56
N GLN A 219 6.61 -2.16 12.86
CA GLN A 219 7.35 -2.95 13.84
C GLN A 219 6.86 -4.39 13.75
N MET A 220 7.77 -5.30 13.46
CA MET A 220 7.46 -6.72 13.38
C MET A 220 7.25 -7.27 14.79
N ASN A 221 6.00 -7.47 15.19
CA ASN A 221 5.63 -8.10 16.46
C ASN A 221 5.89 -9.61 16.42
N LEU A 222 7.16 -10.00 16.44
CA LEU A 222 7.62 -11.39 16.43
C LEU A 222 8.01 -11.86 17.84
N SER A 223 7.73 -13.13 18.17
CA SER A 223 8.39 -13.79 19.29
C SER A 223 9.90 -13.82 19.05
N LYS A 224 10.71 -13.90 20.11
CA LYS A 224 12.18 -13.97 19.99
C LYS A 224 12.62 -15.07 19.00
N GLU A 225 12.04 -16.25 19.14
CA GLU A 225 12.33 -17.40 18.26
C GLU A 225 12.01 -17.11 16.79
N ASN A 226 10.83 -16.55 16.49
CA ASN A 226 10.47 -16.22 15.11
C ASN A 226 11.27 -15.04 14.57
N LEU A 227 11.70 -14.11 15.44
CA LEU A 227 12.56 -12.99 15.06
C LEU A 227 13.97 -13.49 14.69
N ASP A 228 14.52 -14.42 15.46
CA ASP A 228 15.82 -15.02 15.17
C ASP A 228 15.76 -15.83 13.87
N LEU A 229 14.68 -16.58 13.66
CA LEU A 229 14.42 -17.31 12.42
C LEU A 229 14.25 -16.36 11.20
N TYR A 230 13.55 -15.24 11.39
CA TYR A 230 13.40 -14.20 10.36
C TYR A 230 14.75 -13.57 9.98
N LYS A 231 15.58 -13.21 10.97
CA LYS A 231 16.91 -12.64 10.72
C LYS A 231 17.84 -13.62 10.02
N LEU A 232 17.81 -14.89 10.41
CA LEU A 232 18.51 -15.95 9.69
C LEU A 232 18.01 -16.03 8.24
N GLY A 233 16.70 -15.96 8.04
CA GLY A 233 16.11 -15.94 6.70
C GLY A 233 16.50 -14.75 5.84
N GLU A 234 16.54 -13.54 6.42
CA GLU A 234 17.00 -12.33 5.75
C GLU A 234 18.46 -12.46 5.30
N GLU A 235 19.32 -12.98 6.18
CA GLU A 235 20.73 -13.22 5.87
C GLU A 235 20.86 -14.26 4.74
N VAL A 236 20.21 -15.42 4.85
CA VAL A 236 20.22 -16.49 3.83
C VAL A 236 19.68 -15.99 2.48
N TYR A 237 18.61 -15.19 2.48
CA TYR A 237 18.01 -14.63 1.27
C TYR A 237 19.02 -13.83 0.46
N ASN A 238 19.84 -13.03 1.17
CA ASN A 238 20.81 -12.10 0.61
C ASN A 238 22.20 -12.72 0.39
N ARG A 239 22.42 -14.01 0.70
CA ARG A 239 23.67 -14.69 0.36
C ARG A 239 23.87 -14.74 -1.16
N ASP A 240 25.12 -14.54 -1.58
CA ASP A 240 25.49 -14.68 -2.99
C ASP A 240 25.10 -16.06 -3.53
N ALA A 241 24.59 -16.10 -4.76
CA ALA A 241 24.09 -17.30 -5.44
C ALA A 241 22.89 -18.01 -4.79
N HIS A 242 22.20 -17.35 -3.84
CA HIS A 242 20.94 -17.83 -3.26
C HIS A 242 19.74 -17.03 -3.85
N CYS A 243 18.72 -16.76 -3.03
CA CYS A 243 17.41 -16.30 -3.47
C CYS A 243 17.44 -14.92 -4.16
N ALA A 244 18.12 -13.93 -3.57
CA ALA A 244 18.16 -12.55 -4.09
C ALA A 244 18.82 -12.45 -5.47
N THR A 245 19.69 -13.40 -5.85
CA THR A 245 20.36 -13.40 -7.15
C THR A 245 19.36 -13.47 -8.30
N CYS A 246 18.31 -14.27 -8.15
CA CYS A 246 17.26 -14.45 -9.15
C CYS A 246 16.02 -13.61 -8.84
N HIS A 247 15.59 -13.54 -7.57
CA HIS A 247 14.36 -12.86 -7.19
C HIS A 247 14.53 -11.36 -6.88
N GLY A 248 15.77 -10.86 -6.81
CA GLY A 248 16.07 -9.46 -6.50
C GLY A 248 15.92 -9.13 -5.00
N GLU A 249 16.54 -8.04 -4.55
CA GLU A 249 16.41 -7.56 -3.15
C GLU A 249 14.96 -7.20 -2.79
N ASP A 250 14.18 -6.75 -3.79
CA ASP A 250 12.77 -6.38 -3.64
C ASP A 250 11.78 -7.52 -3.93
N GLY A 251 12.28 -8.72 -4.24
CA GLY A 251 11.47 -9.91 -4.50
C GLY A 251 10.67 -9.87 -5.81
N LYS A 252 10.91 -8.89 -6.70
CA LYS A 252 10.14 -8.74 -7.96
C LYS A 252 10.70 -9.54 -9.15
N GLY A 253 11.82 -10.20 -8.96
CA GLY A 253 12.62 -10.80 -10.03
C GLY A 253 13.72 -9.84 -10.49
N ALA A 254 14.98 -10.27 -10.41
CA ALA A 254 16.14 -9.47 -10.76
C ALA A 254 16.16 -9.05 -12.25
N ILE A 255 15.53 -9.86 -13.10
CA ILE A 255 15.30 -9.58 -14.52
C ILE A 255 13.81 -9.81 -14.77
N PRO A 256 13.05 -8.74 -15.08
CA PRO A 256 11.63 -8.85 -15.42
C PRO A 256 11.42 -9.90 -16.50
N ASN A 257 10.36 -10.68 -16.36
CA ASN A 257 9.95 -11.71 -17.31
C ASN A 257 10.82 -12.97 -17.41
N ILE A 258 12.00 -12.98 -16.80
CA ILE A 258 12.87 -14.16 -16.71
C ILE A 258 12.74 -14.82 -15.35
N TYR A 259 12.79 -14.03 -14.28
CA TYR A 259 12.65 -14.55 -12.91
C TYR A 259 11.27 -14.20 -12.35
N PRO A 260 10.49 -15.19 -11.87
CA PRO A 260 9.18 -14.93 -11.28
C PRO A 260 9.28 -14.07 -10.00
N PRO A 261 8.33 -13.14 -9.77
CA PRO A 261 8.25 -12.40 -8.52
C PRO A 261 7.85 -13.34 -7.38
N LEU A 262 8.36 -13.07 -6.19
CA LEU A 262 7.90 -13.68 -4.93
C LEU A 262 6.69 -12.92 -4.35
N SER A 263 6.49 -11.67 -4.76
CA SER A 263 5.35 -10.85 -4.33
C SER A 263 4.04 -11.24 -5.01
N ASN A 264 2.94 -11.28 -4.24
CA ASN A 264 1.61 -11.73 -4.67
C ASN A 264 1.59 -13.15 -5.26
N ASN A 265 2.60 -13.96 -4.97
CA ASN A 265 2.76 -15.28 -5.56
C ASN A 265 2.04 -16.36 -4.72
N GLU A 266 1.10 -17.08 -5.33
CA GLU A 266 0.32 -18.16 -4.68
C GLU A 266 1.20 -19.35 -4.23
N CYS A 267 2.37 -19.56 -4.84
CA CYS A 267 3.34 -20.55 -4.36
C CYS A 267 3.99 -20.13 -3.04
N VAL A 268 4.10 -18.82 -2.76
CA VAL A 268 4.65 -18.29 -1.51
C VAL A 268 3.57 -18.28 -0.42
N MET A 269 2.36 -17.85 -0.77
CA MET A 269 1.26 -17.62 0.19
C MET A 269 0.39 -18.84 0.49
N GLY A 270 0.41 -19.84 -0.39
CA GLY A 270 -0.43 -21.02 -0.27
C GLY A 270 0.18 -22.10 0.62
N ASP A 271 0.21 -23.33 0.10
CA ASP A 271 0.58 -24.52 0.85
C ASP A 271 2.05 -24.51 1.36
N ASP A 272 2.25 -24.93 2.61
CA ASP A 272 3.57 -24.93 3.27
C ASP A 272 4.49 -25.99 2.66
N GLU A 273 3.98 -27.18 2.36
CA GLU A 273 4.78 -28.27 1.80
C GLU A 273 5.17 -28.02 0.35
N ARG A 274 4.28 -27.44 -0.46
CA ARG A 274 4.60 -27.00 -1.82
C ARG A 274 5.80 -26.08 -1.82
N LEU A 275 5.78 -25.06 -0.96
CA LEU A 275 6.86 -24.09 -0.87
C LEU A 275 8.17 -24.74 -0.40
N ILE A 276 8.11 -25.63 0.61
CA ILE A 276 9.30 -26.36 1.11
C ILE A 276 9.86 -27.31 0.03
N LYS A 277 9.01 -28.07 -0.67
CA LYS A 277 9.39 -28.98 -1.76
C LYS A 277 10.10 -28.22 -2.90
N ILE A 278 9.56 -27.06 -3.31
CA ILE A 278 10.18 -26.17 -4.30
C ILE A 278 11.55 -25.70 -3.83
N ALA A 279 11.68 -25.25 -2.59
CA ALA A 279 12.95 -24.76 -2.06
C ALA A 279 14.01 -25.86 -1.95
N LEU A 280 13.62 -27.07 -1.54
CA LEU A 280 14.55 -28.19 -1.37
C LEU A 280 15.01 -28.81 -2.69
N LYS A 281 14.09 -29.02 -3.63
CA LYS A 281 14.33 -29.84 -4.83
C LYS A 281 14.26 -29.05 -6.15
N GLY A 282 13.84 -27.79 -6.07
CA GLY A 282 13.69 -26.93 -7.22
C GLY A 282 12.44 -27.23 -8.05
N LEU A 283 12.21 -26.42 -9.07
CA LEU A 283 11.02 -26.45 -9.92
C LEU A 283 11.38 -26.22 -11.38
N TRP A 284 10.77 -26.98 -12.28
CA TRP A 284 10.96 -26.88 -13.72
C TRP A 284 9.64 -27.03 -14.48
N GLY A 285 9.49 -26.28 -15.57
CA GLY A 285 8.29 -26.28 -16.42
C GLY A 285 7.55 -24.93 -16.44
N PRO A 286 6.53 -24.80 -17.29
CA PRO A 286 5.77 -23.56 -17.43
C PRO A 286 4.90 -23.32 -16.19
N ILE A 287 5.04 -22.15 -15.57
CA ILE A 287 4.24 -21.74 -14.41
C ILE A 287 3.60 -20.38 -14.64
N GLU A 288 2.36 -20.21 -14.19
CA GLU A 288 1.70 -18.91 -14.14
C GLU A 288 1.91 -18.28 -12.76
N VAL A 289 2.48 -17.08 -12.73
CA VAL A 289 2.64 -16.26 -11.52
C VAL A 289 2.11 -14.88 -11.83
N ASN A 290 1.16 -14.38 -11.02
CA ASN A 290 0.52 -13.06 -11.20
C ASN A 290 -0.08 -12.87 -12.60
N GLY A 291 -0.64 -13.93 -13.19
CA GLY A 291 -1.21 -13.86 -14.53
C GLY A 291 -0.22 -13.87 -15.69
N LYS A 292 1.06 -14.08 -15.39
CA LYS A 292 2.12 -14.15 -16.37
C LYS A 292 2.75 -15.53 -16.40
N THR A 293 2.89 -16.09 -17.59
CA THR A 293 3.54 -17.37 -17.80
C THR A 293 5.06 -17.19 -17.83
N TYR A 294 5.75 -18.02 -17.05
CA TYR A 294 7.19 -18.20 -17.03
C TYR A 294 7.48 -19.59 -17.56
N ASP A 295 8.00 -19.66 -18.79
CA ASP A 295 8.18 -20.90 -19.52
C ASP A 295 9.67 -21.09 -19.88
N PRO A 296 10.28 -22.24 -19.51
CA PRO A 296 11.64 -22.58 -19.94
C PRO A 296 11.88 -22.46 -21.45
N SER A 297 10.85 -22.65 -22.29
CA SER A 297 10.95 -22.45 -23.75
C SER A 297 11.32 -21.01 -24.15
N THR A 298 11.11 -20.05 -23.25
CA THR A 298 11.39 -18.62 -23.44
C THR A 298 12.69 -18.15 -22.77
N GLY A 299 13.51 -19.08 -22.28
CA GLY A 299 14.79 -18.78 -21.63
C GLY A 299 14.71 -18.59 -20.10
N VAL A 300 13.60 -18.99 -19.48
CA VAL A 300 13.45 -19.03 -18.02
C VAL A 300 14.26 -20.20 -17.44
N PRO A 301 15.23 -19.96 -16.53
CA PRO A 301 16.01 -21.04 -15.91
C PRO A 301 15.19 -21.78 -14.84
N PRO A 302 15.63 -22.98 -14.38
CA PRO A 302 14.94 -23.69 -13.31
C PRO A 302 15.03 -22.93 -12.00
N MET A 303 14.03 -23.10 -11.15
CA MET A 303 14.22 -22.79 -9.74
C MET A 303 15.18 -23.83 -9.14
N THR A 304 16.33 -23.39 -8.66
CA THR A 304 17.35 -24.26 -8.06
C THR A 304 16.84 -24.85 -6.74
N GLY A 305 17.10 -26.14 -6.51
CA GLY A 305 16.88 -26.78 -5.21
C GLY A 305 18.08 -26.57 -4.28
N PHE A 306 17.82 -26.18 -3.04
CA PHE A 306 18.83 -25.82 -2.04
C PHE A 306 19.05 -26.90 -0.96
N ALA A 307 18.47 -28.10 -1.12
CA ALA A 307 18.63 -29.16 -0.13
C ALA A 307 20.10 -29.51 0.19
N GLY A 308 21.00 -29.46 -0.79
CA GLY A 308 22.41 -29.75 -0.57
C GLY A 308 23.24 -28.59 0.01
N MET A 309 22.66 -27.39 0.10
CA MET A 309 23.38 -26.16 0.46
C MET A 309 22.90 -25.55 1.77
N LEU A 310 21.63 -25.76 2.14
CA LEU A 310 21.01 -25.15 3.31
C LEU A 310 20.50 -26.21 4.28
N THR A 311 20.70 -25.94 5.57
CA THR A 311 20.14 -26.69 6.70
C THR A 311 18.63 -26.51 6.82
N ASP A 312 17.98 -27.29 7.69
CA ASP A 312 16.54 -27.16 7.95
C ASP A 312 16.17 -25.81 8.56
N ASP A 313 17.01 -25.28 9.46
CA ASP A 313 16.84 -23.96 10.06
C ASP A 313 16.97 -22.84 9.03
N GLU A 314 17.92 -22.95 8.10
CA GLU A 314 18.13 -21.94 7.06
C GLU A 314 17.01 -21.93 6.02
N ILE A 315 16.52 -23.10 5.61
CA ILE A 315 15.35 -23.20 4.72
C ILE A 315 14.10 -22.67 5.43
N ALA A 316 13.88 -23.05 6.69
CA ALA A 316 12.76 -22.55 7.48
C ALA A 316 12.82 -21.03 7.65
N GLY A 317 14.01 -20.50 7.92
CA GLY A 317 14.31 -19.08 8.02
C GLY A 317 13.98 -18.33 6.75
N VAL A 318 14.59 -18.74 5.62
CA VAL A 318 14.45 -18.01 4.35
C VAL A 318 13.02 -18.06 3.83
N LEU A 319 12.30 -19.17 3.99
CA LEU A 319 10.89 -19.25 3.60
C LEU A 319 9.98 -18.39 4.49
N THR A 320 10.28 -18.31 5.79
CA THR A 320 9.59 -17.42 6.71
C THR A 320 9.84 -15.94 6.36
N TYR A 321 11.10 -15.58 6.05
CA TYR A 321 11.47 -14.25 5.58
C TYR A 321 10.76 -13.90 4.26
N VAL A 322 10.79 -14.80 3.28
CA VAL A 322 10.16 -14.59 1.96
C VAL A 322 8.66 -14.33 2.09
N ARG A 323 7.95 -15.13 2.90
CA ARG A 323 6.52 -14.93 3.15
C ARG A 323 6.22 -13.61 3.84
N LEU A 324 7.07 -13.20 4.77
CA LEU A 324 6.83 -12.00 5.56
C LEU A 324 7.19 -10.72 4.82
N ASN A 325 8.26 -10.76 4.04
CA ASN A 325 8.80 -9.59 3.36
C ASN A 325 8.19 -9.38 1.97
N PHE A 326 7.78 -10.45 1.30
CA PHE A 326 7.22 -10.39 -0.06
C PHE A 326 5.77 -10.91 -0.15
N GLY A 327 5.31 -11.66 0.86
CA GLY A 327 3.93 -12.12 0.96
C GLY A 327 3.00 -11.22 1.79
N ASP A 328 1.91 -11.77 2.33
CA ASP A 328 1.03 -11.07 3.28
C ASP A 328 1.69 -11.05 4.67
N LYS A 329 1.60 -9.90 5.37
CA LYS A 329 2.04 -9.73 6.77
C LYS A 329 1.42 -10.75 7.73
N LYS A 330 0.32 -11.41 7.37
CA LYS A 330 -0.22 -12.57 8.12
C LYS A 330 0.65 -13.82 8.10
N ALA A 331 1.72 -13.87 7.30
CA ALA A 331 2.77 -14.88 7.40
C ALA A 331 3.32 -15.04 8.83
N LEU A 332 3.22 -13.99 9.66
CA LEU A 332 3.52 -13.98 11.09
C LEU A 332 2.77 -15.06 11.90
N THR A 333 1.60 -15.52 11.47
CA THR A 333 0.81 -16.54 12.19
C THR A 333 1.17 -17.97 11.79
N ARG A 334 1.97 -18.16 10.72
CA ARG A 334 2.34 -19.47 10.16
C ARG A 334 3.81 -19.50 9.70
N PRO A 335 4.79 -19.33 10.61
CA PRO A 335 6.20 -19.48 10.25
C PRO A 335 6.48 -20.91 9.78
N ILE A 336 7.37 -21.05 8.79
CA ILE A 336 7.88 -22.37 8.42
C ILE A 336 8.82 -22.81 9.53
N LYS A 337 8.50 -23.92 10.19
CA LYS A 337 9.30 -24.46 11.29
C LYS A 337 10.39 -25.39 10.75
N PRO A 338 11.59 -25.41 11.35
CA PRO A 338 12.64 -26.36 10.99
C PRO A 338 12.18 -27.82 10.99
N SER A 339 11.33 -28.21 11.95
CA SER A 339 10.76 -29.57 12.02
C SER A 339 9.89 -29.94 10.81
N MET A 340 9.20 -28.97 10.20
CA MET A 340 8.43 -29.20 8.98
C MET A 340 9.37 -29.41 7.79
N VAL A 341 10.45 -28.63 7.70
CA VAL A 341 11.47 -28.79 6.66
C VAL A 341 12.15 -30.14 6.78
N ALA A 342 12.55 -30.54 8.00
CA ALA A 342 13.18 -31.83 8.26
C ALA A 342 12.32 -33.00 7.79
N ARG A 343 11.01 -32.95 8.08
CA ARG A 343 10.05 -33.95 7.61
C ARG A 343 9.97 -34.00 6.08
N VAL A 344 9.75 -32.87 5.42
CA VAL A 344 9.62 -32.82 3.95
C VAL A 344 10.94 -33.21 3.27
N ARG A 345 12.08 -32.87 3.88
CA ARG A 345 13.40 -33.27 3.40
C ARG A 345 13.57 -34.79 3.43
N GLU A 346 13.17 -35.44 4.51
CA GLU A 346 13.21 -36.90 4.61
C GLU A 346 12.25 -37.56 3.61
N GLU A 347 11.01 -37.05 3.48
CA GLU A 347 10.01 -37.52 2.52
C GLU A 347 10.48 -37.41 1.06
N THR A 348 11.35 -36.43 0.77
CA THR A 348 11.86 -36.16 -0.58
C THR A 348 13.31 -36.58 -0.78
N LYS A 349 13.93 -37.30 0.16
CA LYS A 349 15.38 -37.60 0.14
C LYS A 349 15.84 -38.32 -1.13
N ASP A 350 15.03 -39.25 -1.63
CA ASP A 350 15.35 -40.07 -2.81
C ASP A 350 15.13 -39.33 -4.14
N ARG A 351 14.55 -38.13 -4.08
CA ARG A 351 14.31 -37.29 -5.26
C ARG A 351 15.57 -36.54 -5.66
N THR A 352 16.04 -36.81 -6.87
CA THR A 352 17.25 -36.19 -7.46
C THR A 352 16.95 -35.20 -8.60
N ASN A 353 15.73 -35.21 -9.14
CA ASN A 353 15.28 -34.31 -10.21
C ASN A 353 14.39 -33.17 -9.67
N PHE A 354 14.26 -32.11 -10.45
CA PHE A 354 13.29 -31.03 -10.20
C PHE A 354 11.86 -31.56 -10.06
N TYR A 355 11.03 -30.85 -9.29
CA TYR A 355 9.59 -30.99 -9.44
C TYR A 355 9.17 -30.43 -10.80
N MET A 356 8.29 -31.15 -11.51
CA MET A 356 7.60 -30.55 -12.65
C MET A 356 6.41 -29.73 -12.15
N VAL A 357 6.10 -28.62 -12.83
CA VAL A 357 5.01 -27.72 -12.40
C VAL A 357 3.65 -28.44 -12.34
N ASP A 358 3.34 -29.25 -13.35
CA ASP A 358 2.11 -30.05 -13.38
C ASP A 358 2.05 -31.09 -12.26
N GLU A 359 3.17 -31.74 -11.95
CA GLU A 359 3.29 -32.72 -10.88
C GLU A 359 3.06 -32.08 -9.51
N ILE A 360 3.77 -30.99 -9.19
CA ILE A 360 3.66 -30.37 -7.87
C ILE A 360 2.30 -29.70 -7.66
N LEU A 361 1.69 -29.16 -8.72
CA LEU A 361 0.33 -28.62 -8.65
C LEU A 361 -0.74 -29.71 -8.58
N LYS A 362 -0.44 -30.94 -9.00
CA LYS A 362 -1.32 -32.08 -8.77
C LYS A 362 -1.24 -32.59 -7.33
N GLU A 363 -0.04 -32.63 -6.74
CA GLU A 363 0.16 -33.00 -5.33
C GLU A 363 -0.40 -31.92 -4.38
N HIS A 364 -0.15 -30.66 -4.73
CA HIS A 364 -0.47 -29.49 -3.92
C HIS A 364 -1.16 -28.44 -4.79
N PRO A 365 -2.44 -28.63 -5.14
CA PRO A 365 -3.16 -27.71 -6.00
C PRO A 365 -3.23 -26.30 -5.40
N PHE A 366 -3.30 -25.29 -6.26
CA PHE A 366 -3.79 -23.99 -5.81
C PHE A 366 -5.22 -24.17 -5.31
N PRO A 367 -5.64 -23.46 -4.26
CA PRO A 367 -7.03 -23.53 -3.80
C PRO A 367 -7.95 -23.25 -4.99
N GLU A 368 -8.75 -24.24 -5.40
CA GLU A 368 -9.80 -23.97 -6.36
C GLU A 368 -10.72 -22.91 -5.76
N SER A 369 -11.04 -21.86 -6.52
CA SER A 369 -11.95 -20.78 -6.09
C SER A 369 -13.38 -21.24 -5.74
N ARG A 370 -13.65 -22.55 -5.80
CA ARG A 370 -14.69 -23.24 -5.03
C ARG A 370 -14.18 -24.58 -4.54
N ALA A 371 -13.91 -24.67 -3.24
CA ALA A 371 -14.44 -25.73 -2.41
C ALA A 371 -14.23 -25.37 -0.95
N ASP A 372 -15.20 -25.80 -0.18
CA ASP A 372 -15.25 -25.87 1.26
C ASP A 372 -14.10 -26.76 1.81
N VAL A 373 -12.83 -26.36 1.63
CA VAL A 373 -11.67 -27.18 2.06
C VAL A 373 -11.54 -27.21 3.60
N THR A 374 -12.39 -26.46 4.33
CA THR A 374 -12.31 -26.33 5.79
C THR A 374 -13.64 -26.54 6.53
N GLY A 375 -14.78 -26.74 5.84
CA GLY A 375 -16.10 -26.73 6.48
C GLY A 375 -16.54 -25.33 6.94
N VAL A 376 -15.87 -24.28 6.47
CA VAL A 376 -16.06 -22.88 6.93
C VAL A 376 -16.82 -22.09 5.88
N LYS A 377 -17.96 -21.52 6.28
CA LYS A 377 -18.81 -20.68 5.43
C LYS A 377 -18.09 -19.39 5.03
N GLN A 378 -17.82 -19.21 3.74
CA GLN A 378 -17.11 -18.04 3.17
C GLN A 378 -18.02 -17.04 2.45
N TRP A 379 -19.29 -17.35 2.25
CA TRP A 379 -20.26 -16.41 1.69
C TRP A 379 -21.63 -16.72 2.26
N GLN A 380 -22.56 -15.78 2.10
CA GLN A 380 -23.90 -15.93 2.61
C GLN A 380 -24.86 -16.26 1.49
N ASP A 381 -25.54 -17.41 1.60
CA ASP A 381 -26.65 -17.77 0.73
C ASP A 381 -27.98 -17.56 1.45
N TYR A 382 -28.89 -16.84 0.81
CA TYR A 382 -30.25 -16.61 1.25
C TYR A 382 -31.22 -17.24 0.25
N PRO A 383 -31.80 -18.42 0.57
CA PRO A 383 -32.76 -19.09 -0.30
C PRO A 383 -34.00 -18.23 -0.55
N GLY A 384 -34.39 -18.07 -1.80
CA GLY A 384 -35.53 -17.25 -2.18
C GLY A 384 -36.86 -17.84 -1.69
N THR A 385 -37.74 -16.98 -1.19
CA THR A 385 -39.16 -17.31 -0.93
C THR A 385 -40.00 -17.18 -2.20
N GLU A 386 -41.32 -17.11 -2.07
CA GLU A 386 -42.19 -16.68 -3.17
C GLU A 386 -41.97 -15.20 -3.51
N GLY A 387 -42.11 -14.84 -4.79
CA GLY A 387 -42.03 -13.45 -5.26
C GLY A 387 -41.65 -13.31 -6.73
N ILE A 388 -41.57 -12.07 -7.21
CA ILE A 388 -41.28 -11.73 -8.61
C ILE A 388 -39.89 -12.15 -9.11
N GLY A 389 -38.95 -12.35 -8.18
CA GLY A 389 -37.59 -12.84 -8.43
C GLY A 389 -37.44 -14.35 -8.29
N LYS A 390 -38.52 -15.10 -8.05
CA LYS A 390 -38.48 -16.56 -7.88
C LYS A 390 -37.79 -17.24 -9.06
N GLY A 391 -36.84 -18.12 -8.74
CA GLY A 391 -36.05 -18.86 -9.73
C GLY A 391 -34.90 -18.05 -10.34
N LYS A 392 -34.71 -16.79 -9.94
CA LYS A 392 -33.57 -15.97 -10.35
C LYS A 392 -32.48 -15.92 -9.27
N LYS A 393 -31.23 -15.79 -9.71
CA LYS A 393 -30.05 -15.69 -8.84
C LYS A 393 -29.49 -14.28 -8.86
N VAL A 394 -29.23 -13.71 -7.69
CA VAL A 394 -28.54 -12.43 -7.53
C VAL A 394 -27.26 -12.63 -6.73
N VAL A 395 -26.15 -12.08 -7.24
CA VAL A 395 -24.86 -12.10 -6.55
C VAL A 395 -24.51 -10.68 -6.14
N LEU A 396 -24.29 -10.48 -4.84
CA LEU A 396 -23.95 -9.20 -4.24
C LEU A 396 -22.49 -9.23 -3.76
N ILE A 397 -21.64 -8.37 -4.31
CA ILE A 397 -20.18 -8.37 -4.11
C ILE A 397 -19.80 -7.21 -3.17
N SER A 398 -19.43 -7.55 -1.94
CA SER A 398 -18.99 -6.61 -0.90
C SER A 398 -17.47 -6.49 -0.85
N GLY A 399 -16.96 -5.26 -0.68
CA GLY A 399 -15.52 -5.02 -0.50
C GLY A 399 -15.20 -3.54 -0.43
N ASP A 400 -15.85 -2.82 0.48
CA ASP A 400 -15.58 -1.41 0.77
C ASP A 400 -15.30 -1.20 2.27
N GLU A 401 -14.19 -0.51 2.57
CA GLU A 401 -13.64 -0.30 3.92
C GLU A 401 -14.34 0.77 4.75
N GLU A 402 -15.21 1.57 4.13
CA GLU A 402 -15.68 2.82 4.71
C GLU A 402 -17.18 2.78 4.95
N TYR A 403 -17.97 2.53 3.93
CA TYR A 403 -19.43 2.56 3.87
C TYR A 403 -20.11 1.25 4.27
N ARG A 404 -19.33 0.28 4.77
CA ARG A 404 -19.81 -0.97 5.37
C ARG A 404 -20.66 -1.79 4.40
N SER A 405 -20.11 -2.03 3.21
CA SER A 405 -20.79 -2.81 2.17
C SER A 405 -21.20 -4.22 2.64
N GLU A 406 -20.49 -4.80 3.62
CA GLU A 406 -20.81 -6.10 4.19
C GLU A 406 -22.14 -6.11 4.96
N GLU A 407 -22.46 -5.01 5.65
CA GLU A 407 -23.75 -4.86 6.32
C GLU A 407 -24.86 -4.52 5.31
N ALA A 408 -24.56 -3.59 4.39
CA ALA A 408 -25.53 -3.10 3.42
C ALA A 408 -25.99 -4.20 2.45
N LEU A 409 -25.05 -4.92 1.83
CA LEU A 409 -25.37 -5.97 0.86
C LEU A 409 -25.97 -7.21 1.52
N SER A 410 -25.62 -7.50 2.78
CA SER A 410 -26.31 -8.53 3.56
C SER A 410 -27.79 -8.21 3.71
N GLN A 411 -28.11 -6.97 4.12
CA GLN A 411 -29.50 -6.58 4.31
C GLN A 411 -30.29 -6.54 3.00
N LEU A 412 -29.68 -6.04 1.92
CA LEU A 412 -30.29 -6.08 0.59
C LEU A 412 -30.49 -7.52 0.11
N GLY A 413 -29.53 -8.41 0.34
CA GLY A 413 -29.64 -9.84 0.03
C GLY A 413 -30.83 -10.48 0.75
N LYS A 414 -31.00 -10.20 2.05
CA LYS A 414 -32.16 -10.66 2.83
C LYS A 414 -33.48 -10.09 2.28
N ILE A 415 -33.54 -8.79 1.96
CA ILE A 415 -34.75 -8.16 1.39
C ILE A 415 -35.11 -8.79 0.04
N LEU A 416 -34.16 -8.91 -0.88
CA LEU A 416 -34.37 -9.52 -2.20
C LEU A 416 -34.84 -10.97 -2.07
N SER A 417 -34.25 -11.71 -1.13
CA SER A 417 -34.58 -13.11 -0.89
C SER A 417 -35.97 -13.28 -0.28
N GLN A 418 -36.26 -12.58 0.82
CA GLN A 418 -37.46 -12.82 1.64
C GLN A 418 -38.68 -12.00 1.21
N ARG A 419 -38.49 -10.89 0.50
CA ARG A 419 -39.60 -10.02 0.02
C ARG A 419 -39.87 -10.20 -1.47
N HIS A 420 -38.89 -10.66 -2.23
CA HIS A 420 -38.98 -10.76 -3.69
C HIS A 420 -38.65 -12.15 -4.25
N GLY A 421 -38.21 -13.11 -3.43
CA GLY A 421 -38.03 -14.50 -3.86
C GLY A 421 -36.76 -14.81 -4.63
N PHE A 422 -35.78 -13.89 -4.67
CA PHE A 422 -34.49 -14.18 -5.30
C PHE A 422 -33.67 -15.18 -4.48
N ASN A 423 -32.93 -16.05 -5.14
CA ASN A 423 -31.81 -16.72 -4.50
C ASN A 423 -30.65 -15.72 -4.45
N ALA A 424 -30.32 -15.22 -3.26
CA ALA A 424 -29.31 -14.18 -3.10
C ALA A 424 -28.03 -14.75 -2.48
N THR A 425 -26.90 -14.51 -3.12
CA THR A 425 -25.56 -14.86 -2.61
C THR A 425 -24.78 -13.58 -2.36
N VAL A 426 -24.31 -13.37 -1.13
CA VAL A 426 -23.48 -12.22 -0.74
C VAL A 426 -22.05 -12.69 -0.53
N LEU A 427 -21.13 -12.10 -1.30
CA LEU A 427 -19.69 -12.35 -1.26
C LEU A 427 -19.00 -11.23 -0.49
N TYR A 428 -17.93 -11.56 0.22
CA TYR A 428 -17.22 -10.61 1.08
C TYR A 428 -15.72 -10.66 0.86
N ALA A 429 -15.07 -9.50 0.94
CA ALA A 429 -13.63 -9.38 1.07
C ALA A 429 -13.13 -10.12 2.32
N GLN A 430 -12.17 -11.01 2.14
CA GLN A 430 -11.64 -11.91 3.17
C GLN A 430 -10.18 -12.24 2.85
N HIS A 431 -9.40 -12.64 3.84
CA HIS A 431 -8.10 -13.24 3.56
C HIS A 431 -8.23 -14.75 3.37
N SER A 432 -7.54 -15.29 2.37
CA SER A 432 -7.38 -16.74 2.16
C SER A 432 -6.82 -17.48 3.39
N GLY A 433 -5.97 -16.83 4.20
CA GLY A 433 -5.43 -17.40 5.44
C GLY A 433 -6.41 -17.46 6.62
N THR A 434 -7.56 -16.78 6.55
CA THR A 434 -8.60 -16.77 7.59
C THR A 434 -9.98 -16.85 6.96
N PRO A 435 -10.34 -17.99 6.33
CA PRO A 435 -11.62 -18.14 5.63
C PRO A 435 -12.79 -17.92 6.59
N GLY A 436 -13.86 -17.28 6.10
CA GLY A 436 -15.09 -17.00 6.85
C GLY A 436 -15.04 -15.77 7.75
N ILE A 437 -13.87 -15.14 7.92
CA ILE A 437 -13.72 -13.85 8.63
C ILE A 437 -13.70 -12.71 7.62
N ILE A 438 -14.74 -11.87 7.68
CA ILE A 438 -14.92 -10.72 6.80
C ILE A 438 -13.90 -9.63 7.17
N ASP A 439 -13.16 -9.18 6.16
CA ASP A 439 -12.19 -8.10 6.27
C ASP A 439 -12.28 -7.18 5.05
N PRO A 440 -13.06 -6.09 5.15
CA PRO A 440 -13.18 -5.12 4.07
C PRO A 440 -11.84 -4.48 3.66
N ASN A 441 -10.85 -4.38 4.56
CA ASN A 441 -9.54 -3.82 4.25
C ASN A 441 -8.68 -4.75 3.38
N HIS A 442 -9.09 -6.02 3.23
CA HIS A 442 -8.40 -6.94 2.34
C HIS A 442 -8.82 -6.71 0.89
N VAL A 443 -7.94 -6.11 0.09
CA VAL A 443 -8.27 -5.68 -1.27
C VAL A 443 -8.08 -6.74 -2.35
N ASN A 444 -7.47 -7.88 -1.99
CA ASN A 444 -6.91 -8.84 -2.95
C ASN A 444 -7.62 -10.20 -2.99
N ASP A 445 -8.76 -10.38 -2.33
CA ASP A 445 -9.48 -11.66 -2.37
C ASP A 445 -10.95 -11.50 -1.98
N ILE A 446 -11.84 -12.03 -2.83
CA ILE A 446 -13.28 -12.19 -2.59
C ILE A 446 -13.70 -13.60 -3.03
N PRO A 447 -13.73 -14.58 -2.11
CA PRO A 447 -14.12 -15.96 -2.45
C PRO A 447 -15.57 -16.04 -2.97
N GLY A 448 -15.82 -17.01 -3.86
CA GLY A 448 -17.16 -17.31 -4.40
C GLY A 448 -17.59 -16.52 -5.65
N LEU A 449 -16.67 -15.75 -6.27
CA LEU A 449 -16.98 -14.94 -7.47
C LEU A 449 -17.45 -15.75 -8.68
N ASP A 450 -17.15 -17.04 -8.74
CA ASP A 450 -17.65 -17.94 -9.78
C ASP A 450 -19.17 -18.22 -9.68
N ALA A 451 -19.84 -17.79 -8.61
CA ALA A 451 -21.29 -17.66 -8.54
C ALA A 451 -21.87 -16.70 -9.59
N LEU A 452 -21.03 -15.84 -10.19
CA LEU A 452 -21.46 -14.99 -11.30
C LEU A 452 -21.81 -15.79 -12.57
N ARG A 453 -21.25 -16.99 -12.75
CA ARG A 453 -21.47 -17.80 -13.96
C ARG A 453 -22.96 -18.07 -14.21
N ASP A 454 -23.72 -18.31 -13.14
CA ASP A 454 -25.16 -18.60 -13.18
C ASP A 454 -26.04 -17.49 -12.57
N ALA A 455 -25.46 -16.34 -12.19
CA ALA A 455 -26.22 -15.18 -11.72
C ALA A 455 -27.06 -14.54 -12.83
N ASP A 456 -28.26 -14.05 -12.49
CA ASP A 456 -29.12 -13.22 -13.34
C ASP A 456 -28.89 -11.72 -13.11
N LEU A 457 -28.38 -11.33 -11.94
CA LEU A 457 -28.10 -9.95 -11.57
C LEU A 457 -26.82 -9.89 -10.73
N MET A 458 -25.91 -8.98 -11.08
CA MET A 458 -24.73 -8.64 -10.28
C MET A 458 -24.95 -7.31 -9.57
N VAL A 459 -24.77 -7.28 -8.25
CA VAL A 459 -24.72 -6.06 -7.45
C VAL A 459 -23.29 -5.91 -6.95
N ILE A 460 -22.68 -4.75 -7.15
CA ILE A 460 -21.30 -4.48 -6.73
C ILE A 460 -21.24 -3.23 -5.86
N ALA A 461 -20.65 -3.37 -4.68
CA ALA A 461 -20.35 -2.28 -3.75
C ALA A 461 -18.93 -2.50 -3.21
N THR A 462 -17.96 -2.36 -4.10
CA THR A 462 -16.53 -2.55 -3.81
C THR A 462 -15.77 -1.25 -3.99
N ARG A 463 -14.54 -1.21 -3.48
CA ARG A 463 -13.66 -0.05 -3.61
C ARG A 463 -12.23 -0.52 -3.85
N PHE A 464 -11.55 0.01 -4.87
CA PHE A 464 -10.12 -0.19 -5.09
C PHE A 464 -9.63 -1.64 -4.96
N ARG A 465 -10.44 -2.63 -5.36
CA ARG A 465 -10.03 -4.03 -5.35
C ARG A 465 -8.91 -4.26 -6.37
N ASP A 466 -7.96 -5.09 -5.99
CA ASP A 466 -6.88 -5.60 -6.83
C ASP A 466 -6.90 -7.12 -6.76
N LEU A 467 -7.98 -7.70 -7.31
CA LEU A 467 -8.27 -9.12 -7.18
C LEU A 467 -7.38 -9.96 -8.11
N PRO A 468 -7.16 -11.25 -7.80
CA PRO A 468 -6.41 -12.15 -8.65
C PRO A 468 -7.08 -12.25 -10.03
N ASN A 469 -6.28 -12.49 -11.06
CA ASN A 469 -6.77 -12.52 -12.44
C ASN A 469 -7.90 -13.54 -12.68
N ALA A 470 -7.90 -14.65 -11.94
CA ALA A 470 -8.96 -15.65 -11.97
C ALA A 470 -10.29 -15.08 -11.47
N GLN A 471 -10.28 -14.31 -10.37
CA GLN A 471 -11.48 -13.64 -9.84
C GLN A 471 -11.93 -12.49 -10.74
N MET A 472 -10.99 -11.70 -11.27
CA MET A 472 -11.31 -10.66 -12.26
C MET A 472 -11.95 -11.24 -13.53
N LYS A 473 -11.56 -12.46 -13.93
CA LYS A 473 -12.14 -13.16 -15.08
C LYS A 473 -13.62 -13.48 -14.89
N GLU A 474 -14.04 -13.87 -13.69
CA GLU A 474 -15.47 -14.15 -13.42
C GLU A 474 -16.33 -12.89 -13.63
N ILE A 475 -15.82 -11.72 -13.22
CA ILE A 475 -16.48 -10.43 -13.45
C ILE A 475 -16.44 -10.05 -14.94
N GLU A 476 -15.30 -10.22 -15.62
CA GLU A 476 -15.17 -9.96 -17.06
C GLU A 476 -16.17 -10.80 -17.88
N ASP A 477 -16.27 -12.11 -17.60
CA ASP A 477 -17.15 -13.02 -18.31
C ASP A 477 -18.63 -12.71 -18.06
N TYR A 478 -18.99 -12.36 -16.82
CA TYR A 478 -20.33 -11.86 -16.50
C TYR A 478 -20.67 -10.63 -17.35
N LEU A 479 -19.79 -9.63 -17.37
CA LEU A 479 -20.02 -8.41 -18.13
C LEU A 479 -20.09 -8.67 -19.65
N LYS A 480 -19.25 -9.56 -20.18
CA LYS A 480 -19.28 -9.95 -21.61
C LYS A 480 -20.61 -10.59 -22.00
N SER A 481 -21.30 -11.24 -21.08
CA SER A 481 -22.61 -11.84 -21.35
C SER A 481 -23.74 -10.81 -21.53
N GLY A 482 -23.53 -9.54 -21.13
CA GLY A 482 -24.52 -8.47 -21.22
C GLY A 482 -25.62 -8.54 -20.14
N LYS A 483 -25.40 -9.33 -19.09
CA LYS A 483 -26.32 -9.45 -17.96
C LYS A 483 -26.35 -8.16 -17.10
N PRO A 484 -27.44 -7.89 -16.38
CA PRO A 484 -27.63 -6.61 -15.71
C PRO A 484 -26.72 -6.39 -14.50
N VAL A 485 -26.36 -5.12 -14.27
CA VAL A 485 -25.45 -4.69 -13.19
C VAL A 485 -26.10 -3.62 -12.33
N VAL A 486 -25.87 -3.68 -11.03
CA VAL A 486 -26.18 -2.60 -10.09
C VAL A 486 -24.90 -2.18 -9.39
N GLY A 487 -24.51 -0.91 -9.53
CA GLY A 487 -23.35 -0.33 -8.85
C GLY A 487 -23.78 0.58 -7.71
N LEU A 488 -23.26 0.36 -6.50
CA LEU A 488 -23.57 1.15 -5.32
C LEU A 488 -22.32 1.86 -4.75
N ARG A 489 -22.50 3.12 -4.32
CA ARG A 489 -21.49 4.00 -3.70
C ARG A 489 -20.12 3.95 -4.39
N THR A 490 -19.16 3.27 -3.77
CA THR A 490 -17.77 3.29 -4.19
C THR A 490 -17.49 2.41 -5.39
N ALA A 491 -18.49 1.68 -5.91
CA ALA A 491 -18.34 0.89 -7.13
C ALA A 491 -17.93 1.72 -8.36
N THR A 492 -18.20 3.03 -8.34
CA THR A 492 -17.66 4.01 -9.31
C THR A 492 -16.12 3.97 -9.41
N HIS A 493 -15.45 3.46 -8.39
CA HIS A 493 -14.02 3.20 -8.34
C HIS A 493 -13.74 1.82 -7.71
N ALA A 494 -14.47 0.82 -8.18
CA ALA A 494 -14.42 -0.56 -7.70
C ALA A 494 -13.02 -1.19 -7.72
N PHE A 495 -12.16 -0.81 -8.68
CA PHE A 495 -10.87 -1.44 -8.90
C PHE A 495 -9.72 -0.44 -8.93
N ASN A 496 -8.57 -0.86 -8.40
CA ASN A 496 -7.30 -0.13 -8.48
C ASN A 496 -6.15 -1.15 -8.59
N ILE A 497 -5.86 -1.55 -9.82
CA ILE A 497 -4.91 -2.62 -10.10
C ILE A 497 -3.48 -2.07 -9.94
N ALA A 498 -2.72 -2.66 -9.01
CA ALA A 498 -1.37 -2.20 -8.70
C ALA A 498 -0.40 -2.51 -9.84
N ASP A 499 -0.48 -3.74 -10.39
CA ASP A 499 0.31 -4.17 -11.53
C ASP A 499 -0.21 -3.53 -12.83
N LYS A 500 0.58 -2.60 -13.39
CA LYS A 500 0.22 -1.89 -14.62
C LYS A 500 0.42 -2.73 -15.88
N ASP A 501 1.13 -3.85 -15.79
CA ASP A 501 1.29 -4.83 -16.86
C ASP A 501 0.21 -5.94 -16.83
N SER A 502 -0.59 -5.99 -15.76
CA SER A 502 -1.70 -6.93 -15.63
C SER A 502 -2.67 -6.81 -16.81
N LYS A 503 -3.21 -7.96 -17.25
CA LYS A 503 -4.31 -8.02 -18.22
C LYS A 503 -5.45 -7.07 -17.82
N TYR A 504 -5.74 -6.88 -16.53
CA TYR A 504 -6.82 -6.05 -16.01
C TYR A 504 -6.41 -4.64 -15.56
N ALA A 505 -5.17 -4.20 -15.80
CA ALA A 505 -4.69 -2.86 -15.40
C ALA A 505 -5.66 -1.72 -15.81
N HIS A 506 -6.28 -1.88 -16.97
CA HIS A 506 -7.25 -0.97 -17.57
C HIS A 506 -8.61 -0.86 -16.85
N TRP A 507 -8.86 -1.70 -15.84
CA TRP A 507 -10.07 -1.62 -15.02
C TRP A 507 -9.95 -0.57 -13.90
N SER A 508 -8.72 -0.15 -13.59
CA SER A 508 -8.42 0.85 -12.57
C SER A 508 -9.21 2.13 -12.81
N PHE A 509 -9.80 2.68 -11.74
CA PHE A 509 -10.70 3.84 -11.79
C PHE A 509 -10.09 5.09 -12.47
N ASP A 510 -8.78 5.22 -12.51
CA ASP A 510 -8.02 6.35 -13.04
C ASP A 510 -7.29 6.01 -14.35
N TYR A 511 -7.70 4.96 -15.05
CA TYR A 511 -7.01 4.52 -16.26
C TYR A 511 -7.02 5.56 -17.39
N ASP A 512 -5.83 5.91 -17.89
CA ASP A 512 -5.61 6.82 -19.02
C ASP A 512 -4.68 6.22 -20.12
N GLY A 513 -4.63 4.89 -20.22
CA GLY A 513 -3.75 4.20 -21.16
C GLY A 513 -4.25 4.11 -22.60
N GLU A 514 -3.69 3.17 -23.36
CA GLU A 514 -3.99 3.00 -24.80
C GLU A 514 -5.38 2.42 -25.08
N LYS A 515 -5.96 1.64 -24.16
CA LYS A 515 -7.31 1.07 -24.33
C LYS A 515 -8.38 2.13 -24.10
N LYS A 516 -8.56 3.04 -25.06
CA LYS A 516 -9.41 4.24 -24.92
C LYS A 516 -10.86 3.99 -24.51
N ALA A 517 -11.42 2.81 -24.83
CA ALA A 517 -12.75 2.42 -24.34
C ALA A 517 -12.85 2.33 -22.81
N TRP A 518 -11.72 2.16 -22.13
CA TRP A 518 -11.61 2.02 -20.67
C TRP A 518 -11.10 3.29 -20.00
N LYS A 519 -11.18 4.44 -20.67
CA LYS A 519 -10.86 5.72 -20.03
C LYS A 519 -11.63 5.83 -18.71
N ASN A 520 -10.93 6.19 -17.63
CA ASN A 520 -11.46 6.25 -16.27
C ASN A 520 -12.03 4.91 -15.74
N GLY A 521 -11.57 3.80 -16.32
CA GLY A 521 -11.75 2.45 -15.81
C GLY A 521 -13.15 1.87 -15.90
N PHE A 522 -13.38 0.85 -15.07
CA PHE A 522 -14.66 0.15 -14.95
C PHE A 522 -15.82 1.09 -14.62
N GLY A 523 -15.61 2.05 -13.71
CA GLY A 523 -16.65 2.96 -13.24
C GLY A 523 -17.26 3.79 -14.38
N GLU A 524 -16.43 4.45 -15.17
CA GLU A 524 -16.94 5.27 -16.28
C GLU A 524 -17.58 4.42 -17.38
N LEU A 525 -16.88 3.35 -17.79
CA LEU A 525 -17.34 2.48 -18.88
C LEU A 525 -18.64 1.76 -18.55
N VAL A 526 -18.74 1.14 -17.38
CA VAL A 526 -19.88 0.31 -17.00
C VAL A 526 -20.94 1.11 -16.25
N LEU A 527 -20.53 1.88 -15.24
CA LEU A 527 -21.45 2.56 -14.32
C LEU A 527 -21.80 3.99 -14.74
N GLY A 528 -21.04 4.60 -15.65
CA GLY A 528 -21.27 5.97 -16.11
C GLY A 528 -20.52 7.05 -15.32
N THR A 529 -19.68 6.70 -14.34
CA THR A 529 -18.78 7.69 -13.72
C THR A 529 -17.64 7.02 -12.97
N THR A 530 -16.53 7.76 -12.80
CA THR A 530 -15.42 7.36 -11.93
C THR A 530 -15.39 8.20 -10.64
N TRP A 531 -14.45 7.91 -9.74
CA TRP A 531 -14.18 8.77 -8.60
C TRP A 531 -13.66 10.14 -9.04
N VAL A 532 -14.37 11.21 -8.68
CA VAL A 532 -13.95 12.60 -8.92
C VAL A 532 -13.57 13.28 -7.60
N SER A 533 -14.55 13.45 -6.71
CA SER A 533 -14.38 14.00 -5.36
C SER A 533 -15.68 13.87 -4.57
N HIS A 534 -15.62 14.16 -3.27
CA HIS A 534 -16.82 14.51 -2.51
C HIS A 534 -17.35 15.87 -2.97
N HIS A 535 -18.64 15.94 -3.28
CA HIS A 535 -19.34 17.19 -3.60
C HIS A 535 -19.87 17.88 -2.33
N GLY A 536 -20.47 17.09 -1.44
CA GLY A 536 -20.77 17.52 -0.07
C GLY A 536 -19.54 17.46 0.84
N TRP A 537 -19.67 18.02 2.04
CA TRP A 537 -18.67 17.91 3.08
C TRP A 537 -18.80 16.57 3.78
N HIS A 538 -17.96 15.63 3.37
CA HIS A 538 -17.91 14.28 3.90
C HIS A 538 -17.92 14.24 5.45
N LYS A 539 -18.92 13.53 6.01
CA LYS A 539 -19.22 13.37 7.46
C LYS A 539 -19.86 14.56 8.18
N TYR A 540 -20.11 15.66 7.48
CA TYR A 540 -20.74 16.85 8.06
C TYR A 540 -22.01 17.26 7.31
N GLU A 541 -22.14 16.87 6.04
CA GLU A 541 -23.31 17.11 5.20
C GLU A 541 -23.88 15.77 4.72
N SER A 542 -25.20 15.73 4.57
CA SER A 542 -25.94 14.54 4.12
C SER A 542 -26.60 14.75 2.75
N THR A 543 -27.16 13.67 2.20
CA THR A 543 -27.81 13.66 0.88
C THR A 543 -29.32 13.53 1.03
N ARG A 544 -30.08 14.43 0.40
CA ARG A 544 -31.50 14.24 0.11
C ARG A 544 -31.68 14.00 -1.39
N GLY A 545 -32.40 12.93 -1.75
CA GLY A 545 -32.70 12.62 -3.14
C GLY A 545 -33.90 13.40 -3.66
N ILE A 546 -33.72 14.05 -4.81
CA ILE A 546 -34.75 14.77 -5.56
C ILE A 546 -35.04 13.98 -6.83
N LEU A 547 -36.29 13.54 -7.00
CA LEU A 547 -36.71 12.81 -8.18
C LEU A 547 -36.66 13.72 -9.40
N THR A 548 -36.14 13.21 -10.53
CA THR A 548 -36.10 13.95 -11.80
C THR A 548 -36.69 13.09 -12.92
N GLY A 549 -37.44 13.72 -13.82
CA GLY A 549 -38.18 13.02 -14.87
C GLY A 549 -39.32 12.15 -14.32
N SER A 550 -39.73 11.15 -15.10
CA SER A 550 -40.74 10.17 -14.72
C SER A 550 -40.21 8.79 -15.05
N HIS A 551 -39.87 7.99 -14.03
CA HIS A 551 -39.28 6.67 -14.21
C HIS A 551 -39.90 5.67 -13.24
N GLU A 552 -40.02 4.39 -13.61
CA GLU A 552 -40.66 3.38 -12.75
C GLU A 552 -39.89 3.11 -11.43
N ILE A 553 -38.62 3.49 -11.38
CA ILE A 553 -37.80 3.47 -10.15
C ILE A 553 -38.39 4.39 -9.06
N HIS A 554 -39.16 5.41 -9.45
CA HIS A 554 -39.84 6.33 -8.53
C HIS A 554 -41.07 5.72 -7.84
N ASN A 555 -41.54 4.54 -8.27
CA ASN A 555 -42.77 3.95 -7.72
C ASN A 555 -42.66 3.77 -6.19
N GLY A 556 -43.66 4.30 -5.46
CA GLY A 556 -43.71 4.22 -3.99
C GLY A 556 -42.73 5.12 -3.25
N ILE A 557 -42.12 6.10 -3.92
CA ILE A 557 -41.18 7.06 -3.33
C ILE A 557 -41.79 8.46 -3.40
N GLY A 558 -42.03 9.07 -2.24
CA GLY A 558 -42.47 10.45 -2.11
C GLY A 558 -41.31 11.45 -2.13
N GLU A 559 -41.65 12.73 -2.16
CA GLU A 559 -40.68 13.82 -2.13
C GLU A 559 -39.91 13.83 -0.80
N GLY A 560 -38.57 13.79 -0.88
CA GLY A 560 -37.70 13.78 0.30
C GLY A 560 -37.62 12.43 1.05
N ASP A 561 -38.22 11.36 0.52
CA ASP A 561 -38.13 10.02 1.11
C ASP A 561 -36.74 9.42 0.99
N ILE A 562 -36.05 9.70 -0.12
CA ILE A 562 -34.65 9.31 -0.33
C ILE A 562 -33.78 10.22 0.51
N TRP A 563 -33.09 9.64 1.48
CA TRP A 563 -32.15 10.34 2.34
C TRP A 563 -31.08 9.37 2.86
N GLY A 564 -29.89 9.87 3.12
CA GLY A 564 -28.86 9.11 3.78
C GLY A 564 -27.82 10.03 4.41
N PRO A 565 -27.19 9.63 5.52
CA PRO A 565 -26.20 10.44 6.22
C PRO A 565 -24.89 10.61 5.43
N THR A 566 -24.73 9.91 4.31
CA THR A 566 -23.57 10.08 3.45
C THR A 566 -23.67 11.33 2.58
N ASP A 567 -22.53 11.95 2.29
CA ASP A 567 -22.46 13.16 1.47
C ASP A 567 -22.67 12.87 -0.03
N VAL A 568 -23.01 13.91 -0.79
CA VAL A 568 -23.19 13.82 -2.24
C VAL A 568 -21.83 13.63 -2.89
N TYR A 569 -21.72 12.67 -3.81
CA TYR A 569 -20.52 12.49 -4.62
C TYR A 569 -20.50 13.47 -5.80
N GLY A 570 -19.32 13.97 -6.11
CA GLY A 570 -19.08 14.69 -7.36
C GLY A 570 -18.99 13.71 -8.51
N VAL A 571 -19.71 14.01 -9.59
CA VAL A 571 -19.65 13.26 -10.85
C VAL A 571 -19.32 14.22 -11.99
N THR A 572 -18.68 13.72 -13.04
CA THR A 572 -18.44 14.50 -14.25
C THR A 572 -19.76 14.70 -15.00
N LEU A 573 -20.08 15.94 -15.34
CA LEU A 573 -21.26 16.30 -16.12
C LEU A 573 -20.87 16.77 -17.53
N PRO A 574 -21.66 16.42 -18.58
CA PRO A 574 -22.77 15.48 -18.54
C PRO A 574 -22.30 14.04 -18.29
N LEU A 575 -23.18 13.20 -17.73
CA LEU A 575 -22.90 11.75 -17.63
C LEU A 575 -22.71 11.17 -19.05
N PRO A 576 -21.81 10.19 -19.22
CA PRO A 576 -21.43 9.67 -20.53
C PRO A 576 -22.48 8.72 -21.12
N GLY A 577 -22.48 8.59 -22.44
CA GLY A 577 -23.32 7.62 -23.17
C GLY A 577 -24.81 7.94 -23.08
N ASP A 578 -25.63 6.92 -22.86
CA ASP A 578 -27.09 7.01 -22.68
C ASP A 578 -27.49 7.07 -21.20
N SER A 579 -26.63 7.61 -20.34
CA SER A 579 -26.92 7.73 -18.92
C SER A 579 -28.11 8.68 -18.69
N GLU A 580 -29.14 8.20 -17.99
CA GLU A 580 -30.34 8.96 -17.64
C GLU A 580 -30.42 9.16 -16.11
N PRO A 581 -30.13 10.36 -15.59
CA PRO A 581 -30.35 10.69 -14.19
C PRO A 581 -31.82 10.50 -13.81
N VAL A 582 -32.08 9.70 -12.78
CA VAL A 582 -33.43 9.48 -12.22
C VAL A 582 -33.59 10.13 -10.84
N VAL A 583 -32.49 10.36 -10.11
CA VAL A 583 -32.47 11.08 -8.83
C VAL A 583 -31.24 11.99 -8.77
N LEU A 584 -31.46 13.25 -8.40
CA LEU A 584 -30.44 14.24 -8.10
C LEU A 584 -30.21 14.33 -6.58
N GLY A 585 -28.98 14.62 -6.17
CA GLY A 585 -28.60 14.78 -4.77
C GLY A 585 -28.58 16.25 -4.38
N GLN A 586 -29.52 16.63 -3.52
CA GLN A 586 -29.49 17.88 -2.81
C GLN A 586 -28.60 17.73 -1.57
N VAL A 587 -27.56 18.56 -1.48
CA VAL A 587 -26.70 18.67 -0.29
C VAL A 587 -27.48 19.33 0.84
N VAL A 588 -27.47 18.68 2.01
CA VAL A 588 -28.18 19.11 3.22
C VAL A 588 -27.17 19.58 4.28
N ALA A 589 -27.48 20.70 4.94
CA ALA A 589 -26.63 21.34 5.95
C ALA A 589 -26.66 20.56 7.29
N GLY A 590 -25.97 19.43 7.33
CA GLY A 590 -25.85 18.55 8.49
C GLY A 590 -26.26 17.11 8.21
N MET A 591 -26.24 16.29 9.26
CA MET A 591 -26.36 14.83 9.19
C MET A 591 -27.77 14.31 9.52
N GLY A 592 -28.79 15.18 9.59
CA GLY A 592 -30.17 14.81 9.90
C GLY A 592 -31.12 14.97 8.71
N LYS A 593 -32.08 14.05 8.55
CA LYS A 593 -33.07 14.06 7.45
C LYS A 593 -33.84 15.38 7.31
N LEU A 594 -34.14 16.03 8.44
CA LEU A 594 -34.93 17.27 8.50
C LEU A 594 -34.10 18.55 8.39
N HIS A 595 -32.78 18.44 8.24
CA HIS A 595 -31.95 19.63 8.07
C HIS A 595 -32.26 20.34 6.73
N PRO A 596 -32.07 21.66 6.67
CA PRO A 596 -32.36 22.42 5.46
C PRO A 596 -31.33 22.13 4.36
N PRO A 597 -31.69 22.30 3.08
CA PRO A 597 -30.72 22.32 1.98
C PRO A 597 -29.65 23.37 2.22
N ILE A 598 -28.41 23.07 1.81
CA ILE A 598 -27.34 24.07 1.90
C ILE A 598 -27.59 25.20 0.88
N GLY A 599 -27.48 26.45 1.33
CA GLY A 599 -27.62 27.65 0.50
C GLY A 599 -26.31 28.05 -0.19
N PRO A 600 -26.24 29.26 -0.79
CA PRO A 600 -25.00 29.81 -1.36
C PRO A 600 -23.88 29.95 -0.33
N GLY A 601 -22.62 29.82 -0.78
CA GLY A 601 -21.43 29.88 0.07
C GLY A 601 -21.16 31.25 0.73
N PRO A 602 -20.05 31.38 1.48
CA PRO A 602 -18.90 30.46 1.51
C PRO A 602 -19.15 29.15 2.29
N TYR A 603 -18.42 28.09 1.92
CA TYR A 603 -18.48 26.78 2.58
C TYR A 603 -17.14 26.42 3.23
N ASP A 604 -17.18 25.67 4.34
CA ASP A 604 -15.98 25.13 4.99
C ASP A 604 -15.21 24.16 4.08
N LYS A 605 -15.96 23.37 3.29
CA LYS A 605 -15.41 22.46 2.29
C LYS A 605 -16.10 22.63 0.95
N VAL A 606 -15.28 22.86 -0.08
CA VAL A 606 -15.68 22.85 -1.49
C VAL A 606 -15.07 21.62 -2.20
N PRO A 607 -15.77 21.03 -3.18
CA PRO A 607 -15.21 19.99 -4.04
C PRO A 607 -13.98 20.51 -4.81
N SER A 608 -13.16 19.60 -5.32
CA SER A 608 -11.91 19.93 -6.04
C SER A 608 -12.13 20.81 -7.28
N TYR A 609 -13.30 20.74 -7.90
CA TYR A 609 -13.70 21.55 -9.06
C TYR A 609 -14.46 22.83 -8.70
N GLY A 610 -14.77 23.06 -7.41
CA GLY A 610 -15.51 24.24 -6.95
C GLY A 610 -14.59 25.44 -6.70
N LYS A 611 -14.87 26.59 -7.33
CA LYS A 611 -14.23 27.88 -6.96
C LYS A 611 -14.88 28.41 -5.68
N LYS A 612 -14.09 28.79 -4.67
CA LYS A 612 -14.63 29.22 -3.35
C LYS A 612 -15.62 30.39 -3.45
N GLU A 613 -15.41 31.29 -4.41
CA GLU A 613 -16.26 32.43 -4.68
C GLU A 613 -17.30 32.03 -5.75
N ALA A 614 -18.59 32.20 -5.44
CA ALA A 614 -19.75 31.90 -6.29
C ALA A 614 -20.11 30.42 -6.56
N PHE A 615 -19.42 29.43 -5.97
CA PHE A 615 -19.87 28.04 -6.08
C PHE A 615 -21.12 27.78 -5.22
N HIS A 616 -22.12 27.14 -5.82
CA HIS A 616 -23.35 26.74 -5.14
C HIS A 616 -23.53 25.21 -5.27
N LYS A 617 -23.43 24.48 -4.15
CA LYS A 617 -23.48 23.00 -4.17
C LYS A 617 -24.76 22.45 -4.81
N ASN A 618 -25.89 23.13 -4.60
CA ASN A 618 -27.17 22.69 -5.17
C ASN A 618 -27.50 23.31 -6.54
N ASP A 619 -26.53 23.94 -7.23
CA ASP A 619 -26.73 24.59 -8.54
C ASP A 619 -25.48 24.46 -9.45
N PRO A 620 -25.43 23.43 -10.33
CA PRO A 620 -26.41 22.36 -10.47
C PRO A 620 -26.25 21.28 -9.38
N MET A 621 -27.34 20.57 -9.06
CA MET A 621 -27.27 19.36 -8.24
C MET A 621 -26.57 18.21 -8.99
N MET A 622 -25.87 17.36 -8.26
CA MET A 622 -25.22 16.17 -8.82
C MET A 622 -26.21 15.00 -8.95
N PRO A 623 -26.21 14.24 -10.06
CA PRO A 623 -26.89 12.95 -10.12
C PRO A 623 -26.39 11.99 -9.04
N ILE A 624 -27.32 11.39 -8.29
CA ILE A 624 -27.01 10.37 -7.29
C ILE A 624 -27.55 8.99 -7.65
N ALA A 625 -28.51 8.90 -8.57
CA ALA A 625 -28.92 7.63 -9.17
C ALA A 625 -29.31 7.82 -10.64
N TRP A 626 -28.90 6.89 -11.48
CA TRP A 626 -29.15 6.92 -12.93
C TRP A 626 -29.19 5.52 -13.53
N THR A 627 -29.82 5.42 -14.70
CA THR A 627 -29.78 4.23 -15.53
C THR A 627 -28.82 4.44 -16.70
N LYS A 628 -28.28 3.36 -17.25
CA LYS A 628 -27.37 3.40 -18.42
C LYS A 628 -27.39 2.05 -19.13
N SER A 629 -27.04 2.00 -20.41
CA SER A 629 -26.56 0.76 -21.03
C SER A 629 -25.04 0.66 -21.03
N TYR A 630 -24.52 -0.55 -20.98
CA TYR A 630 -23.08 -0.79 -21.07
C TYR A 630 -22.77 -1.85 -22.12
N GLN A 631 -21.56 -1.76 -22.68
CA GLN A 631 -21.00 -2.82 -23.51
C GLN A 631 -19.47 -2.73 -23.39
N ILE A 632 -18.87 -3.71 -22.72
CA ILE A 632 -17.40 -3.80 -22.67
C ILE A 632 -16.87 -4.38 -23.99
N PRO A 633 -15.60 -4.14 -24.37
CA PRO A 633 -15.02 -4.69 -25.59
C PRO A 633 -15.19 -6.22 -25.69
N GLY A 634 -15.74 -6.69 -26.81
CA GLY A 634 -16.04 -8.11 -27.05
C GLY A 634 -17.27 -8.66 -26.30
N GLY A 635 -18.01 -7.82 -25.57
CA GLY A 635 -19.21 -8.19 -24.83
C GLY A 635 -20.52 -7.84 -25.53
N LYS A 636 -21.63 -8.37 -25.01
CA LYS A 636 -22.99 -7.98 -25.37
C LYS A 636 -23.43 -6.74 -24.60
N LYS A 637 -24.42 -6.02 -25.16
CA LYS A 637 -25.03 -4.86 -24.51
C LYS A 637 -25.85 -5.32 -23.30
N GLY A 638 -25.63 -4.69 -22.15
CA GLY A 638 -26.38 -4.91 -20.91
C GLY A 638 -26.95 -3.61 -20.34
N ARG A 639 -27.68 -3.73 -19.22
CA ARG A 639 -28.30 -2.59 -18.51
C ARG A 639 -27.68 -2.41 -17.14
N VAL A 640 -27.53 -1.16 -16.72
CA VAL A 640 -26.98 -0.77 -15.43
C VAL A 640 -27.92 0.19 -14.71
N PHE A 641 -28.12 -0.04 -13.43
CA PHE A 641 -28.58 0.99 -12.49
C PHE A 641 -27.41 1.34 -11.55
N THR A 642 -27.06 2.62 -11.49
CA THR A 642 -26.01 3.09 -10.59
C THR A 642 -26.61 4.02 -9.57
N SER A 643 -26.22 3.84 -8.31
CA SER A 643 -26.51 4.78 -7.24
C SER A 643 -25.22 5.13 -6.55
N THR A 644 -24.91 6.43 -6.46
CA THR A 644 -23.85 6.84 -5.56
C THR A 644 -24.27 6.63 -4.12
N MET A 645 -25.55 6.52 -3.74
CA MET A 645 -25.97 6.08 -2.40
C MET A 645 -25.89 4.55 -2.21
N GLY A 646 -25.82 4.08 -0.97
CA GLY A 646 -25.75 2.64 -0.66
C GLY A 646 -24.87 2.22 0.51
N SER A 647 -24.48 3.15 1.39
CA SER A 647 -23.84 2.77 2.66
C SER A 647 -24.84 2.07 3.59
N SER A 648 -24.37 1.27 4.54
CA SER A 648 -25.28 0.60 5.49
C SER A 648 -26.17 1.59 6.26
N ASN A 649 -25.67 2.78 6.59
CA ASN A 649 -26.46 3.85 7.22
C ASN A 649 -27.48 4.50 6.27
N ASP A 650 -27.19 4.60 4.96
CA ASP A 650 -28.19 5.09 3.99
C ASP A 650 -29.41 4.17 3.94
N LEU A 651 -29.18 2.87 4.18
CA LEU A 651 -30.22 1.85 4.22
C LEU A 651 -31.10 1.95 5.46
N GLU A 652 -30.88 2.86 6.41
CA GLU A 652 -31.85 3.13 7.48
C GLU A 652 -33.11 3.84 6.94
N ALA A 653 -32.95 4.63 5.87
CA ALA A 653 -34.06 5.30 5.21
C ALA A 653 -34.80 4.37 4.25
N GLU A 654 -36.11 4.21 4.47
CA GLU A 654 -36.97 3.38 3.63
C GLU A 654 -36.98 3.80 2.16
N GLY A 655 -37.05 5.11 1.89
CA GLY A 655 -37.03 5.63 0.51
C GLY A 655 -35.74 5.28 -0.23
N THR A 656 -34.60 5.28 0.46
CA THR A 656 -33.32 4.88 -0.11
C THR A 656 -33.26 3.38 -0.39
N ARG A 657 -33.73 2.54 0.55
CA ARG A 657 -33.87 1.09 0.29
C ARG A 657 -34.77 0.84 -0.92
N ARG A 658 -35.93 1.52 -0.99
CA ARG A 658 -36.90 1.39 -2.08
C ARG A 658 -36.33 1.82 -3.43
N MET A 659 -35.61 2.94 -3.49
CA MET A 659 -34.91 3.37 -4.71
C MET A 659 -33.95 2.27 -5.21
N ILE A 660 -33.13 1.73 -4.31
CA ILE A 660 -32.15 0.71 -4.66
C ILE A 660 -32.83 -0.58 -5.15
N VAL A 661 -33.83 -1.10 -4.42
CA VAL A 661 -34.52 -2.34 -4.79
C VAL A 661 -35.36 -2.16 -6.07
N ASN A 662 -36.04 -1.02 -6.25
CA ASN A 662 -36.72 -0.70 -7.50
C ASN A 662 -35.71 -0.68 -8.68
N GLY A 663 -34.54 -0.07 -8.48
CA GLY A 663 -33.44 -0.08 -9.46
C GLY A 663 -32.92 -1.48 -9.79
N MET A 664 -32.82 -2.36 -8.79
CA MET A 664 -32.45 -3.77 -8.99
C MET A 664 -33.48 -4.54 -9.82
N LEU A 665 -34.78 -4.37 -9.52
CA LEU A 665 -35.86 -4.99 -10.31
C LEU A 665 -35.85 -4.50 -11.75
N TRP A 666 -35.72 -3.17 -11.94
CA TRP A 666 -35.60 -2.55 -13.26
C TRP A 666 -34.42 -3.11 -14.06
N ALA A 667 -33.23 -3.16 -13.45
CA ALA A 667 -32.02 -3.69 -14.09
C ALA A 667 -32.21 -5.16 -14.48
N ALA A 668 -32.81 -5.97 -13.61
CA ALA A 668 -33.18 -7.36 -13.87
C ALA A 668 -34.27 -7.55 -14.93
N GLY A 669 -34.93 -6.47 -15.38
CA GLY A 669 -36.03 -6.53 -16.35
C GLY A 669 -37.33 -7.06 -15.79
N LEU A 670 -37.47 -6.95 -14.47
CA LEU A 670 -38.69 -7.28 -13.76
C LEU A 670 -39.53 -6.01 -13.58
N PRO A 671 -40.86 -6.14 -13.57
CA PRO A 671 -41.74 -4.99 -13.34
C PRO A 671 -41.50 -4.41 -11.95
N VAL A 672 -41.36 -3.08 -11.86
CA VAL A 672 -41.34 -2.39 -10.57
C VAL A 672 -42.79 -2.20 -10.09
N PRO A 673 -43.20 -2.70 -8.91
CA PRO A 673 -44.57 -2.58 -8.43
C PRO A 673 -45.01 -1.11 -8.36
N LYS A 674 -46.27 -0.80 -8.72
CA LYS A 674 -46.79 0.60 -8.73
C LYS A 674 -46.74 1.28 -7.36
N GLY A 675 -46.96 0.52 -6.29
CA GLY A 675 -46.80 0.98 -4.90
C GLY A 675 -45.36 0.99 -4.39
N GLY A 676 -44.39 0.63 -5.22
CA GLY A 676 -42.99 0.41 -4.85
C GLY A 676 -42.71 -1.01 -4.35
N ALA A 677 -41.45 -1.41 -4.41
CA ALA A 677 -40.99 -2.67 -3.83
C ALA A 677 -41.19 -2.70 -2.29
N ASN A 678 -41.49 -3.89 -1.75
CA ASN A 678 -41.45 -4.13 -0.31
C ASN A 678 -39.98 -4.17 0.13
N VAL A 679 -39.58 -3.17 0.91
CA VAL A 679 -38.22 -2.99 1.42
C VAL A 679 -38.16 -2.99 2.95
N ASP A 680 -39.14 -3.66 3.56
CA ASP A 680 -39.16 -3.89 4.99
C ASP A 680 -37.91 -4.68 5.37
N LEU A 681 -37.22 -4.19 6.41
CA LEU A 681 -36.04 -4.85 6.95
C LEU A 681 -36.37 -6.31 7.32
N VAL A 682 -35.38 -7.18 7.16
CA VAL A 682 -35.43 -8.58 7.56
C VAL A 682 -34.48 -8.76 8.73
N GLY A 683 -35.02 -9.18 9.87
CA GLY A 683 -34.28 -9.22 11.13
C GLY A 683 -33.93 -7.83 11.68
N ASP A 684 -33.09 -7.80 12.70
CA ASP A 684 -32.59 -6.57 13.30
C ASP A 684 -31.49 -5.97 12.42
N PHE A 685 -31.64 -4.69 12.04
CA PHE A 685 -30.65 -3.95 11.26
C PHE A 685 -30.26 -2.68 12.00
N GLN A 686 -29.10 -2.73 12.65
CA GLN A 686 -28.48 -1.62 13.38
C GLN A 686 -27.11 -1.37 12.75
N PRO A 687 -27.04 -0.66 11.61
CA PRO A 687 -25.80 -0.49 10.89
C PRO A 687 -24.81 0.30 11.72
N THR A 688 -23.56 -0.10 11.68
CA THR A 688 -22.50 0.67 12.33
C THR A 688 -22.17 1.90 11.51
N MET A 689 -21.77 2.99 12.16
CA MET A 689 -21.42 4.23 11.47
C MET A 689 -20.28 4.00 10.47
N TYR A 690 -20.49 4.48 9.24
CA TYR A 690 -19.49 4.42 8.19
C TYR A 690 -18.19 5.16 8.56
N GLY A 691 -17.06 4.57 8.19
CA GLY A 691 -15.72 5.09 8.41
C GLY A 691 -14.66 4.00 8.33
N PHE A 692 -13.44 4.41 7.96
CA PHE A 692 -12.30 3.50 7.91
C PHE A 692 -11.90 2.95 9.27
N GLN A 693 -11.60 1.64 9.29
CA GLN A 693 -10.92 0.98 10.40
C GLN A 693 -9.45 0.78 10.04
N ARG A 694 -8.56 1.65 10.55
CA ARG A 694 -7.13 1.67 10.16
C ARG A 694 -6.20 0.96 11.14
N GLU A 695 -6.72 0.49 12.26
CA GLU A 695 -5.91 -0.29 13.20
C GLU A 695 -5.53 -1.63 12.56
N GLU A 696 -4.22 -1.92 12.51
CA GLU A 696 -3.70 -3.19 12.01
C GLU A 696 -4.26 -4.35 12.85
N GLY A 697 -4.80 -5.37 12.19
CA GLY A 697 -5.40 -6.50 12.88
C GLY A 697 -6.84 -6.28 13.39
N TYR A 698 -7.45 -5.10 13.17
CA TYR A 698 -8.78 -4.77 13.69
C TYR A 698 -9.84 -5.82 13.37
N TRP A 699 -9.99 -6.17 12.10
CA TRP A 699 -11.03 -7.10 11.64
C TRP A 699 -10.81 -8.53 12.14
N GLN A 700 -9.55 -8.93 12.32
CA GLN A 700 -9.17 -10.22 12.87
C GLN A 700 -9.43 -10.29 14.38
N LYS A 701 -9.30 -9.18 15.11
CA LYS A 701 -9.72 -9.08 16.51
C LYS A 701 -11.24 -9.05 16.64
N LYS A 702 -11.91 -8.27 15.78
CA LYS A 702 -13.37 -8.17 15.71
C LYS A 702 -14.02 -9.51 15.40
N LYS A 703 -13.34 -10.36 14.59
CA LYS A 703 -13.81 -11.68 14.16
C LYS A 703 -15.22 -11.62 13.59
N LEU A 704 -15.51 -10.62 12.75
CA LEU A 704 -16.78 -10.54 12.04
C LEU A 704 -16.88 -11.75 11.10
N LYS A 705 -17.83 -12.65 11.38
CA LYS A 705 -18.01 -13.88 10.61
C LYS A 705 -19.09 -13.71 9.57
N VAL A 706 -18.99 -14.48 8.49
CA VAL A 706 -20.08 -14.60 7.52
C VAL A 706 -21.40 -15.04 8.18
N SER A 707 -21.32 -15.97 9.16
CA SER A 707 -22.49 -16.44 9.92
C SER A 707 -23.18 -15.35 10.75
N ASP A 708 -22.52 -14.23 11.03
CA ASP A 708 -23.13 -13.13 11.78
C ASP A 708 -24.25 -12.43 10.97
N PHE A 709 -24.33 -12.74 9.67
CA PHE A 709 -25.36 -12.26 8.75
C PHE A 709 -26.43 -13.32 8.41
N ASP A 710 -26.53 -14.43 9.14
CA ASP A 710 -27.61 -15.41 8.95
C ASP A 710 -29.02 -14.77 9.06
N LEU A 711 -30.01 -15.39 8.40
CA LEU A 711 -31.36 -14.82 8.19
C LEU A 711 -32.06 -14.38 9.46
#